data_AF-A0A494W056-F1
#
_entry.id   AF-A0A494W056-F1
#
_cell.length_a   1.000
_cell.length_b   1.000
_cell.length_c   1.000
_cell.angle_alpha   90.00
_cell.angle_beta   90.00
_cell.angle_gamma   90.00
#
_symmetry.space_group_name_H-M   'P 1'
#
loop_
_entity.id
_entity.type
_entity.pdbx_description
1 polymer ?
#
loop_
_entity_poly.entity_id
_entity_poly.type
_entity_poly.pdbx_seq_one_letter_code
_entity_poly.pdbx_strand_id
1 'polypeptide(L)'
;MTTLPEAVAQMIVVITNFAHLTDELGEWVTGTVAGTDGTGLYPFTQPDGTVIKVPSPLKMLSMIGGKYEGLIAAQAAQQQAVNNQLATFDGSVNQVKAWLSGPASGGLFGNGLYPITLSTGTTVNIPSPARLAADRQTVAAIVGSGSLIALVEDRTYATYADLIAAPVPANGKWALVHSDADYGRNGYWLVEAGFWVMKVSLASEALLTALGDNLRGLVRTQNIGRQAEPSKVGSGVTSPNLLLWNDSVQAGGKVTGVWLFAAATGTIRLQSYSKSGTTVTKKRTVYLNVTGTGYQLVPADMIVDAGDYIGLQGQGIITATSNTADAGGWWDILADLDTRTVGAPITTARLEAQLQISTVQQVVNAGAMLDMAAKVADLLTRASKAEAQLALLQGEITQTVGILRTPESGTGVSNSMFIWADQMAHDGYLNELRLFAVGTGTLRLARYSRIANEVTREQQVMIPITSTGLKTLTAADFGLFTLKAGEHIALYGPGVFTSKVETQAGLGWWAVNADANPRTVGAATTNIQLHVAFDVRQAIQTVTSDRILALEAQGADHEVRLATAEDIADKLFANDVQEVGRRVPPVDGSLVSDSHFIWNAPMRGNGTLTEVQIFVKEAGTFTLVRWSRVDNTVTRRDVRTFTLPAGSAVLTPGDFGGTMPFLAGEYVGLHGPFVSTPGAVDDGGWFNVVNGVDVRTIGAPVTSNRLEASFKFAQNYQVVTAERFRELEEAAGGGGSIDDGAVIPSREWLAPDAAERAAPLIGGRLHQRLHPVVGRRTLAMFDTLSNISNGDSNPALTEGPSLQAMIGASAVRITTTGGSEVSVAPDEAGQPVDVRGGQVRLFFRPVSTVFSSIAALTIELHSHGSPDAPTGNFHRLNPDVAPYDLRQRLTSQEGAGLWQSWGVSLNYFLPVGAGADLQNVRFAIFKVRSASGKSLSMEIGMIDFVPNLLKKAKAILSFDNGYLTHATYSAPQLIKRGFRGVFCLSQMTETHDVQNDKFCSVAQLRALNDLHGFQMASQAWVTEDKGFIDGLSENGRMAEMAKARNWMNAMGLTGGDHGSYFSAVDFRDLVAHNMFRSHFRSVRTFIQPIGTSGPCMSYGEMYPWGDPMRVRAVGATLVTDGSNGARLIAHAQQAVDCKGVAYFGFHNEQDVGSEHFNPYINAGFLQLLDWLDQHRDVIDVVTEDELHHYHLPLMAAA
;
A
#
# COMPACT_ATOMS: atom_id res chain seq x y z
N MET A 1 28.88 -33.62 12.63
CA MET A 1 30.08 -32.76 12.58
C MET A 1 29.57 -31.33 12.52
N THR A 2 29.17 -30.72 13.65
CA THR A 2 30.01 -29.91 14.55
C THR A 2 30.95 -28.97 13.79
N THR A 3 30.56 -27.71 13.63
CA THR A 3 31.12 -26.56 14.38
C THR A 3 30.43 -25.25 13.98
N LEU A 4 29.82 -24.57 14.94
CA LEU A 4 29.56 -23.14 14.95
C LEU A 4 29.84 -22.69 16.39
N PRO A 5 30.98 -22.00 16.63
CA PRO A 5 30.91 -20.81 17.48
C PRO A 5 31.96 -19.76 17.07
N GLU A 6 31.53 -18.72 16.32
CA GLU A 6 32.37 -17.52 16.10
C GLU A 6 31.66 -16.20 16.46
N ALA A 7 30.38 -16.23 16.84
CA ALA A 7 29.62 -15.01 17.12
C ALA A 7 29.74 -14.46 18.56
N VAL A 8 30.40 -15.18 19.49
CA VAL A 8 30.44 -14.79 20.92
C VAL A 8 31.75 -14.10 21.32
N ALA A 9 32.80 -14.14 20.49
CA ALA A 9 34.09 -13.54 20.83
C ALA A 9 34.21 -12.03 20.53
N GLN A 10 33.25 -11.42 19.82
CA GLN A 10 33.36 -10.02 19.37
C GLN A 10 32.71 -8.98 20.31
N MET A 11 32.14 -9.39 21.45
CA MET A 11 31.45 -8.47 22.37
C MET A 11 32.33 -7.94 23.52
N ILE A 12 33.61 -8.35 23.60
CA ILE A 12 34.52 -8.03 24.73
C ILE A 12 35.29 -6.70 24.53
N VAL A 13 35.25 -6.07 23.35
CA VAL A 13 36.07 -4.87 23.05
C VAL A 13 35.43 -3.54 23.50
N VAL A 14 34.17 -3.52 23.94
CA VAL A 14 33.47 -2.27 24.32
C VAL A 14 33.68 -1.88 25.80
N ILE A 15 34.12 -2.81 26.66
CA ILE A 15 34.21 -2.56 28.11
C ILE A 15 35.55 -1.89 28.49
N THR A 16 36.60 -2.00 27.68
CA THR A 16 37.92 -1.43 27.99
C THR A 16 38.03 0.08 27.72
N ASN A 17 37.14 0.67 26.91
CA ASN A 17 37.15 2.12 26.62
C ASN A 17 36.36 2.97 27.63
N PHE A 18 35.58 2.36 28.54
CA PHE A 18 34.85 3.12 29.57
C PHE A 18 35.70 3.44 30.80
N ALA A 19 36.74 2.63 31.08
CA ALA A 19 37.69 2.89 32.17
C ALA A 19 38.63 4.07 31.88
N HIS A 20 38.88 4.39 30.62
CA HIS A 20 39.74 5.51 30.22
C HIS A 20 39.06 6.89 30.39
N LEU A 21 37.72 6.95 30.32
CA LEU A 21 36.93 8.17 30.48
C LEU A 21 36.80 8.63 31.93
N THR A 22 36.94 7.72 32.89
CA THR A 22 36.93 8.03 34.33
C THR A 22 38.26 8.63 34.81
N ASP A 23 39.37 8.34 34.14
CA ASP A 23 40.69 8.88 34.52
C ASP A 23 40.89 10.32 33.99
N GLU A 24 40.36 10.68 32.82
CA GLU A 24 40.47 12.04 32.26
C GLU A 24 39.57 13.08 32.96
N LEU A 25 38.48 12.65 33.61
CA LEU A 25 37.60 13.55 34.39
C LEU A 25 38.15 13.85 35.81
N GLY A 26 39.11 13.06 36.29
CA GLY A 26 39.77 13.26 37.58
C GLY A 26 40.71 14.47 37.64
N GLU A 27 41.21 14.93 36.48
CA GLU A 27 42.20 16.03 36.43
C GLU A 27 41.57 17.44 36.44
N TRP A 28 40.25 17.57 36.26
CA TRP A 28 39.58 18.88 36.20
C TRP A 28 39.12 19.45 37.56
N VAL A 29 39.36 18.74 38.68
CA VAL A 29 38.86 19.14 40.02
C VAL A 29 40.00 19.34 41.03
N THR A 30 40.97 20.21 40.72
CA THR A 30 41.95 20.70 41.72
C THR A 30 42.00 22.22 41.88
N GLY A 31 41.10 22.97 41.23
CA GLY A 31 40.98 24.42 41.40
C GLY A 31 40.37 24.82 42.75
N THR A 32 41.17 25.47 43.60
CA THR A 32 40.80 25.91 44.96
C THR A 32 40.11 27.28 44.93
N VAL A 33 38.78 27.40 45.11
CA VAL A 33 38.08 28.71 45.35
C VAL A 33 36.74 28.45 46.09
N ALA A 34 36.62 28.69 47.40
CA ALA A 34 36.28 29.92 48.13
C ALA A 34 34.82 30.44 47.98
N GLY A 35 34.01 30.19 49.03
CA GLY A 35 32.83 30.99 49.42
C GLY A 35 31.48 30.59 48.81
N THR A 36 30.67 29.83 49.54
CA THR A 36 29.23 29.67 49.25
C THR A 36 28.42 30.80 49.88
N ASP A 37 27.44 31.35 49.16
CA ASP A 37 26.59 32.49 49.57
C ASP A 37 25.46 32.13 50.55
N GLY A 38 25.56 30.99 51.24
CA GLY A 38 24.55 30.51 52.17
C GLY A 38 23.27 29.94 51.52
N THR A 39 23.13 29.97 50.18
CA THR A 39 21.92 29.43 49.50
C THR A 39 22.08 28.01 48.94
N GLY A 40 23.29 27.43 49.00
CA GLY A 40 23.55 26.07 48.53
C GLY A 40 23.65 25.92 47.00
N LEU A 41 23.69 27.04 46.26
CA LEU A 41 23.89 27.11 44.81
C LEU A 41 25.21 27.82 44.49
N TYR A 42 25.91 27.34 43.46
CA TYR A 42 27.17 27.92 42.96
C TYR A 42 26.92 28.83 41.76
N PRO A 43 27.44 30.06 41.74
CA PRO A 43 27.36 30.93 40.58
C PRO A 43 28.36 30.48 39.48
N PHE A 44 27.85 30.33 38.26
CA PHE A 44 28.60 30.07 37.04
C PHE A 44 28.39 31.23 36.08
N THR A 45 29.46 31.95 35.75
CA THR A 45 29.39 33.11 34.84
C THR A 45 29.66 32.67 33.41
N GLN A 46 28.71 32.92 32.52
CA GLN A 46 28.84 32.68 31.09
C GLN A 46 29.76 33.72 30.42
N PRO A 47 30.26 33.43 29.20
CA PRO A 47 31.17 34.34 28.48
C PRO A 47 30.62 35.74 28.20
N ASP A 48 29.30 35.92 28.23
CA ASP A 48 28.62 37.21 28.06
C ASP A 48 28.44 38.00 29.38
N GLY A 49 28.97 37.47 30.49
CA GLY A 49 28.89 38.07 31.82
C GLY A 49 27.66 37.65 32.63
N THR A 50 26.77 36.82 32.08
CA THR A 50 25.55 36.38 32.77
C THR A 50 25.86 35.32 33.83
N VAL A 51 25.43 35.53 35.07
CA VAL A 51 25.68 34.59 36.19
C VAL A 51 24.49 33.69 36.42
N ILE A 52 24.66 32.38 36.25
CA ILE A 52 23.65 31.34 36.47
C ILE A 52 23.98 30.57 37.75
N LYS A 53 23.00 30.30 38.62
CA LYS A 53 23.22 29.57 39.88
C LYS A 53 22.84 28.09 39.75
N VAL A 54 23.76 27.15 40.03
CA VAL A 54 23.57 25.69 39.91
C VAL A 54 23.89 24.92 41.21
N PRO A 55 23.21 23.80 41.53
CA PRO A 55 23.47 23.00 42.74
C PRO A 55 24.85 22.33 42.73
N SER A 56 25.41 22.03 43.91
CA SER A 56 26.78 21.49 44.02
C SER A 56 26.95 20.09 43.37
N PRO A 57 28.11 19.83 42.71
CA PRO A 57 28.41 18.53 42.09
C PRO A 57 28.33 17.33 43.05
N LEU A 58 28.64 17.54 44.34
CA LEU A 58 28.55 16.52 45.39
C LEU A 58 27.12 16.03 45.66
N LYS A 59 26.10 16.87 45.42
CA LYS A 59 24.68 16.50 45.59
C LYS A 59 24.14 15.73 44.38
N MET A 60 24.74 15.89 43.20
CA MET A 60 24.42 15.07 42.02
C MET A 60 25.05 13.67 42.11
N LEU A 61 26.27 13.54 42.66
CA LEU A 61 26.92 12.23 42.85
C LEU A 61 26.21 11.34 43.89
N SER A 62 25.66 11.90 44.97
CA SER A 62 24.93 11.10 45.97
C SER A 62 23.58 10.57 45.48
N MET A 63 22.99 11.16 44.44
CA MET A 63 21.76 10.66 43.79
C MET A 63 22.03 9.49 42.82
N ILE A 64 23.28 9.33 42.37
CA ILE A 64 23.67 8.30 41.39
C ILE A 64 24.26 7.06 42.09
N GLY A 65 24.99 7.23 43.19
CA GLY A 65 25.66 6.11 43.90
C GLY A 65 24.72 5.07 44.51
N GLY A 66 23.55 5.45 45.01
CA GLY A 66 22.64 4.54 45.72
C GLY A 66 21.91 3.50 44.86
N LYS A 67 21.93 3.64 43.52
CA LYS A 67 21.22 2.74 42.59
C LYS A 67 22.10 1.66 41.94
N TYR A 68 23.42 1.77 41.99
CA TYR A 68 24.31 0.88 41.22
C TYR A 68 24.87 -0.31 42.01
N GLU A 69 24.97 -0.23 43.35
CA GLU A 69 25.45 -1.36 44.16
C GLU A 69 24.49 -2.58 44.13
N GLY A 70 23.18 -2.34 43.99
CA GLY A 70 22.19 -3.42 43.84
C GLY A 70 22.23 -4.13 42.48
N LEU A 71 22.64 -3.42 41.43
CA LEU A 71 22.72 -3.96 40.06
C LEU A 71 23.93 -4.88 39.88
N ILE A 72 25.06 -4.52 40.48
CA ILE A 72 26.28 -5.33 40.42
C ILE A 72 26.11 -6.65 41.19
N ALA A 73 25.42 -6.63 42.35
CA ALA A 73 25.12 -7.82 43.13
C ALA A 73 24.12 -8.77 42.43
N ALA A 74 23.10 -8.22 41.75
CA ALA A 74 22.13 -9.00 41.00
C ALA A 74 22.76 -9.68 39.76
N GLN A 75 23.68 -8.99 39.09
CA GLN A 75 24.33 -9.50 37.89
C GLN A 75 25.37 -10.60 38.20
N ALA A 76 26.07 -10.51 39.33
CA ALA A 76 26.95 -11.58 39.82
C ALA A 76 26.16 -12.86 40.18
N ALA A 77 24.98 -12.72 40.78
CA ALA A 77 24.09 -13.85 41.09
C ALA A 77 23.51 -14.51 39.83
N GLN A 78 23.18 -13.71 38.81
CA GLN A 78 22.69 -14.17 37.52
C GLN A 78 23.77 -14.94 36.73
N GLN A 79 25.02 -14.46 36.74
CA GLN A 79 26.16 -15.15 36.09
C GLN A 79 26.43 -16.53 36.73
N GLN A 80 26.27 -16.65 38.06
CA GLN A 80 26.48 -17.91 38.77
C GLN A 80 25.33 -18.91 38.54
N ALA A 81 24.10 -18.45 38.30
CA ALA A 81 22.97 -19.29 37.91
C ALA A 81 23.13 -19.87 36.50
N VAL A 82 23.62 -19.08 35.53
CA VAL A 82 23.88 -19.52 34.15
C VAL A 82 25.00 -20.57 34.10
N ASN A 83 26.08 -20.39 34.87
CA ASN A 83 27.18 -21.36 34.94
C ASN A 83 26.77 -22.71 35.54
N ASN A 84 25.77 -22.73 36.44
CA ASN A 84 25.23 -23.96 37.01
C ASN A 84 24.25 -24.70 36.09
N GLN A 85 23.63 -23.99 35.12
CA GLN A 85 22.66 -24.57 34.19
C GLN A 85 23.29 -25.18 32.93
N LEU A 86 24.48 -24.74 32.52
CA LEU A 86 25.18 -25.27 31.35
C LEU A 86 25.78 -26.68 31.54
N ALA A 87 25.72 -27.24 32.75
CA ALA A 87 26.31 -28.54 33.08
C ALA A 87 25.38 -29.77 32.92
N THR A 88 24.13 -29.61 32.46
CA THR A 88 23.07 -30.64 32.68
C THR A 88 22.16 -30.97 31.49
N PHE A 89 22.67 -31.39 30.33
CA PHE A 89 21.81 -31.97 29.27
C PHE A 89 22.45 -33.20 28.60
N ASP A 90 21.91 -34.39 28.86
CA ASP A 90 22.26 -35.65 28.16
C ASP A 90 21.05 -36.60 28.08
N GLY A 91 20.22 -36.43 27.04
CA GLY A 91 19.09 -37.31 26.74
C GLY A 91 19.20 -37.86 25.31
N SER A 92 19.10 -39.17 25.14
CA SER A 92 19.35 -39.80 23.82
C SER A 92 18.26 -39.44 22.80
N VAL A 93 18.68 -38.90 21.65
CA VAL A 93 17.86 -38.42 20.52
C VAL A 93 16.82 -39.45 20.03
N ASN A 94 17.01 -40.74 20.30
CA ASN A 94 16.15 -41.82 19.81
C ASN A 94 14.81 -41.95 20.59
N GLN A 95 14.76 -41.60 21.88
CA GLN A 95 13.53 -41.68 22.67
C GLN A 95 12.54 -40.55 22.31
N VAL A 96 13.07 -39.36 22.02
CA VAL A 96 12.27 -38.19 21.61
C VAL A 96 11.66 -38.40 20.21
N LYS A 97 12.40 -39.02 19.28
CA LYS A 97 11.88 -39.35 17.95
C LYS A 97 10.70 -40.34 18.00
N ALA A 98 10.76 -41.37 18.84
CA ALA A 98 9.68 -42.35 18.96
C ALA A 98 8.38 -41.76 19.54
N TRP A 99 8.48 -40.79 20.44
CA TRP A 99 7.33 -40.08 21.01
C TRP A 99 6.66 -39.13 20.00
N LEU A 100 7.45 -38.40 19.20
CA LEU A 100 6.94 -37.44 18.21
C LEU A 100 6.19 -38.11 17.04
N SER A 101 6.58 -39.33 16.64
CA SER A 101 6.02 -40.02 15.47
C SER A 101 4.99 -41.12 15.78
N GLY A 102 4.62 -41.31 17.04
CA GLY A 102 3.82 -42.46 17.50
C GLY A 102 2.29 -42.29 17.35
N PRO A 103 1.55 -43.30 16.83
CA PRO A 103 0.09 -43.23 16.69
C PRO A 103 -0.62 -43.16 18.07
N ALA A 104 -1.86 -42.67 18.12
CA ALA A 104 -2.60 -42.41 19.37
C ALA A 104 -2.77 -43.64 20.29
N SER A 105 -2.63 -44.86 19.76
CA SER A 105 -2.65 -46.13 20.51
C SER A 105 -1.26 -46.77 20.69
N GLY A 106 -0.19 -46.27 20.05
CA GLY A 106 1.07 -47.00 19.83
C GLY A 106 2.14 -46.95 20.92
N GLY A 107 1.82 -46.56 22.16
CA GLY A 107 2.78 -46.61 23.27
C GLY A 107 3.21 -48.04 23.62
N LEU A 108 4.28 -48.19 24.41
CA LEU A 108 4.85 -49.49 24.84
C LEU A 108 3.81 -50.44 25.50
N PHE A 109 2.67 -49.90 25.94
CA PHE A 109 1.55 -50.63 26.55
C PHE A 109 0.21 -50.50 25.80
N GLY A 110 0.20 -50.09 24.53
CA GLY A 110 -1.04 -49.97 23.72
C GLY A 110 -1.98 -48.83 24.14
N ASN A 111 -1.56 -47.98 25.07
CA ASN A 111 -2.34 -46.89 25.64
C ASN A 111 -1.80 -45.51 25.22
N GLY A 112 -1.02 -45.42 24.14
CA GLY A 112 -0.50 -44.16 23.61
C GLY A 112 0.40 -43.33 24.55
N LEU A 113 0.86 -43.91 25.67
CA LEU A 113 1.82 -43.28 26.60
C LEU A 113 3.24 -43.81 26.34
N TYR A 114 4.22 -42.90 26.33
CA TYR A 114 5.63 -43.22 26.11
C TYR A 114 6.44 -42.89 27.38
N PRO A 115 7.20 -43.84 27.93
CA PRO A 115 8.06 -43.59 29.09
C PRO A 115 9.28 -42.76 28.65
N ILE A 116 9.43 -41.56 29.21
CA ILE A 116 10.63 -40.74 29.06
C ILE A 116 11.32 -40.70 30.42
N THR A 117 12.58 -41.13 30.45
CA THR A 117 13.38 -41.12 31.68
C THR A 117 14.12 -39.80 31.79
N LEU A 118 13.80 -39.05 32.83
CA LEU A 118 14.47 -37.79 33.15
C LEU A 118 15.86 -38.10 33.74
N SER A 119 16.77 -37.14 33.69
CA SER A 119 18.13 -37.27 34.23
C SER A 119 18.19 -37.52 35.74
N THR A 120 17.08 -37.32 36.46
CA THR A 120 16.89 -37.73 37.86
C THR A 120 16.71 -39.24 38.03
N GLY A 121 16.70 -40.02 36.94
CA GLY A 121 16.36 -41.44 36.92
C GLY A 121 14.85 -41.72 37.01
N THR A 122 14.02 -40.67 37.06
CA THR A 122 12.57 -40.80 37.16
C THR A 122 11.95 -40.96 35.78
N THR A 123 11.20 -42.04 35.56
CA THR A 123 10.47 -42.28 34.31
C THR A 123 9.07 -41.67 34.39
N VAL A 124 8.73 -40.80 33.44
CA VAL A 124 7.42 -40.17 33.31
C VAL A 124 6.75 -40.68 32.03
N ASN A 125 5.50 -41.13 32.13
CA ASN A 125 4.73 -41.62 30.99
C ASN A 125 3.96 -40.46 30.34
N ILE A 126 4.30 -40.12 29.10
CA ILE A 126 3.76 -38.94 28.40
C ILE A 126 2.92 -39.37 27.19
N PRO A 127 1.70 -38.84 26.99
CA PRO A 127 0.90 -39.15 25.80
C PRO A 127 1.58 -38.66 24.52
N SER A 128 1.45 -39.38 23.41
CA SER A 128 1.88 -38.85 22.10
C SER A 128 1.04 -37.63 21.69
N PRO A 129 1.58 -36.73 20.85
CA PRO A 129 0.84 -35.57 20.34
C PRO A 129 -0.52 -35.94 19.71
N ALA A 130 -0.58 -37.08 19.02
CA ALA A 130 -1.82 -37.60 18.42
C ALA A 130 -2.90 -37.98 19.45
N ARG A 131 -2.52 -38.39 20.67
CA ARG A 131 -3.46 -38.70 21.76
C ARG A 131 -3.94 -37.43 22.48
N LEU A 132 -3.07 -36.44 22.62
CA LEU A 132 -3.40 -35.12 23.17
C LEU A 132 -4.43 -34.37 22.29
N ALA A 133 -4.35 -34.51 20.97
CA ALA A 133 -5.34 -33.95 20.05
C ALA A 133 -6.74 -34.59 20.16
N ALA A 134 -6.84 -35.82 20.68
CA ALA A 134 -8.09 -36.59 20.76
C ALA A 134 -8.80 -36.52 22.12
N ASP A 135 -8.11 -36.15 23.20
CA ASP A 135 -8.64 -36.21 24.58
C ASP A 135 -8.85 -34.83 25.21
N ARG A 136 -10.04 -34.25 24.98
CA ARG A 136 -10.48 -32.96 25.54
C ARG A 136 -10.59 -32.95 27.08
N GLN A 137 -10.79 -34.11 27.74
CA GLN A 137 -10.93 -34.17 29.20
C GLN A 137 -9.58 -34.06 29.91
N THR A 138 -8.51 -34.63 29.34
CA THR A 138 -7.16 -34.49 29.88
C THR A 138 -6.65 -33.04 29.75
N VAL A 139 -6.98 -32.34 28.66
CA VAL A 139 -6.65 -30.91 28.48
C VAL A 139 -7.36 -30.03 29.51
N ALA A 140 -8.66 -30.29 29.78
CA ALA A 140 -9.41 -29.56 30.79
C ALA A 140 -8.88 -29.81 32.23
N ALA A 141 -8.44 -31.03 32.53
CA ALA A 141 -7.85 -31.36 33.84
C ALA A 141 -6.48 -30.69 34.07
N ILE A 142 -5.67 -30.54 33.00
CA ILE A 142 -4.37 -29.86 33.07
C ILE A 142 -4.55 -28.34 33.24
N VAL A 143 -5.52 -27.74 32.54
CA VAL A 143 -5.88 -26.31 32.69
C VAL A 143 -6.43 -26.01 34.09
N GLY A 144 -7.26 -26.89 34.65
CA GLY A 144 -7.78 -26.74 36.02
C GLY A 144 -6.73 -26.85 37.14
N SER A 145 -5.54 -27.42 36.86
CA SER A 145 -4.46 -27.59 37.85
C SER A 145 -3.54 -26.38 38.02
N GLY A 146 -3.74 -25.31 37.23
CA GLY A 146 -2.97 -24.06 37.33
C GLY A 146 -1.52 -24.13 36.87
N SER A 147 -1.13 -25.14 36.08
CA SER A 147 0.28 -25.37 35.67
C SER A 147 0.62 -24.90 34.25
N LEU A 148 -0.34 -24.41 33.47
CA LEU A 148 -0.16 -23.93 32.09
C LEU A 148 -0.76 -22.53 31.95
N ILE A 149 0.02 -21.54 31.49
CA ILE A 149 -0.46 -20.14 31.38
C ILE A 149 -1.08 -19.81 30.02
N ALA A 150 -0.66 -20.46 28.93
CA ALA A 150 -1.25 -20.22 27.61
C ALA A 150 -1.09 -21.42 26.67
N LEU A 151 -2.11 -21.63 25.84
CA LEU A 151 -2.07 -22.47 24.66
C LEU A 151 -2.06 -21.53 23.47
N VAL A 152 -0.93 -21.42 22.76
CA VAL A 152 -0.82 -20.57 21.57
C VAL A 152 -0.99 -21.48 20.37
N GLU A 153 -2.20 -21.46 19.80
CA GLU A 153 -2.51 -22.07 18.52
C GLU A 153 -2.30 -21.02 17.45
N ASP A 154 -1.27 -21.19 16.60
CA ASP A 154 -1.03 -20.29 15.47
C ASP A 154 -2.02 -20.63 14.34
N ARG A 155 -3.22 -20.03 14.40
CA ARG A 155 -4.15 -20.00 13.27
C ARG A 155 -4.43 -18.57 12.85
N THR A 156 -4.39 -18.37 11.54
CA THR A 156 -4.58 -17.12 10.80
C THR A 156 -6.01 -16.55 10.84
N TYR A 157 -6.77 -16.72 11.93
CA TYR A 157 -8.06 -16.07 12.16
C TYR A 157 -8.25 -15.74 13.65
N ALA A 158 -8.07 -14.46 13.99
CA ALA A 158 -8.37 -13.93 15.32
C ALA A 158 -9.84 -13.51 15.39
N THR A 159 -10.67 -14.26 16.13
CA THR A 159 -11.91 -13.77 16.74
C THR A 159 -12.28 -14.75 17.84
N TYR A 160 -12.40 -14.25 19.07
CA TYR A 160 -12.60 -14.95 20.35
C TYR A 160 -11.37 -15.47 21.09
N ALA A 161 -10.73 -14.56 21.83
CA ALA A 161 -10.10 -14.89 23.12
C ALA A 161 -10.12 -13.66 24.03
N ASP A 162 -11.22 -13.46 24.76
CA ASP A 162 -11.21 -12.69 25.99
C ASP A 162 -10.40 -13.47 27.03
N LEU A 163 -9.36 -12.87 27.60
CA LEU A 163 -8.72 -13.39 28.81
C LEU A 163 -8.30 -12.26 29.75
N ILE A 164 -8.87 -12.40 30.95
CA ILE A 164 -8.88 -11.53 32.12
C ILE A 164 -7.47 -11.05 32.51
N ALA A 165 -7.34 -9.73 32.69
CA ALA A 165 -6.20 -9.11 33.35
C ALA A 165 -6.11 -9.57 34.82
N ALA A 166 -5.09 -10.36 35.15
CA ALA A 166 -4.65 -10.58 36.52
C ALA A 166 -3.11 -10.51 36.61
N PRO A 167 -2.54 -10.02 37.73
CA PRO A 167 -1.09 -9.84 37.86
C PRO A 167 -0.37 -11.18 38.00
N VAL A 168 0.77 -11.35 37.31
CA VAL A 168 1.61 -12.56 37.37
C VAL A 168 2.49 -12.57 38.63
N PRO A 169 2.50 -13.64 39.45
CA PRO A 169 3.45 -13.82 40.56
C PRO A 169 4.79 -14.44 40.11
N ALA A 170 5.85 -14.17 40.88
CA ALA A 170 7.28 -14.32 40.57
C ALA A 170 7.88 -15.74 40.35
N ASN A 171 7.09 -16.79 40.09
CA ASN A 171 7.61 -18.16 40.03
C ASN A 171 7.37 -18.79 38.64
N GLY A 172 8.45 -18.96 37.86
CA GLY A 172 8.46 -19.31 36.43
C GLY A 172 7.60 -20.50 36.00
N LYS A 173 7.02 -20.40 34.79
CA LYS A 173 6.18 -21.43 34.14
C LYS A 173 6.40 -21.48 32.62
N TRP A 174 6.12 -22.66 32.05
CA TRP A 174 6.34 -23.04 30.64
C TRP A 174 5.14 -22.69 29.73
N ALA A 175 5.38 -22.41 28.45
CA ALA A 175 4.38 -22.27 27.40
C ALA A 175 4.46 -23.44 26.40
N LEU A 176 3.32 -23.94 25.94
CA LEU A 176 3.24 -24.96 24.88
C LEU A 176 2.85 -24.27 23.57
N VAL A 177 3.71 -24.36 22.55
CA VAL A 177 3.45 -23.79 21.22
C VAL A 177 3.10 -24.91 20.24
N HIS A 178 1.98 -24.77 19.55
CA HIS A 178 1.55 -25.68 18.49
C HIS A 178 1.25 -24.89 17.20
N SER A 179 1.97 -25.23 16.12
CA SER A 179 1.83 -24.67 14.78
C SER A 179 1.62 -25.81 13.78
N ASP A 180 0.57 -25.67 12.97
CA ASP A 180 0.24 -26.58 11.86
C ASP A 180 1.03 -26.23 10.59
N ALA A 181 1.56 -25.01 10.49
CA ALA A 181 2.28 -24.50 9.31
C ALA A 181 3.80 -24.75 9.36
N ASP A 182 4.39 -24.85 10.56
CA ASP A 182 5.83 -25.13 10.74
C ASP A 182 6.04 -26.07 11.94
N TYR A 183 6.03 -27.37 11.66
CA TYR A 183 6.21 -28.43 12.67
C TYR A 183 7.52 -28.31 13.46
N GLY A 184 8.52 -27.60 12.95
CA GLY A 184 9.80 -27.36 13.62
C GLY A 184 9.70 -26.47 14.87
N ARG A 185 8.58 -25.77 15.06
CA ARG A 185 8.36 -24.84 16.18
C ARG A 185 7.54 -25.44 17.33
N ASN A 186 7.07 -26.67 17.17
CA ASN A 186 6.26 -27.36 18.16
C ASN A 186 7.13 -27.78 19.35
N GLY A 187 6.86 -27.24 20.54
CA GLY A 187 7.65 -27.51 21.72
C GLY A 187 7.22 -26.75 22.97
N TYR A 188 7.78 -27.15 24.11
CA TYR A 188 7.65 -26.44 25.38
C TYR A 188 8.75 -25.38 25.48
N TRP A 189 8.36 -24.13 25.71
CA TRP A 189 9.26 -23.00 25.84
C TRP A 189 9.19 -22.46 27.28
N LEU A 190 10.35 -22.29 27.94
CA LEU A 190 10.42 -21.68 29.26
C LEU A 190 10.39 -20.16 29.11
N VAL A 191 9.43 -19.49 29.75
CA VAL A 191 9.39 -18.02 29.76
C VAL A 191 10.18 -17.53 30.97
N GLU A 192 11.42 -17.08 30.75
CA GLU A 192 12.23 -16.45 31.80
C GLU A 192 11.80 -15.01 32.05
N ALA A 193 11.75 -14.64 33.34
CA ALA A 193 11.47 -13.26 33.76
C ALA A 193 12.61 -12.33 33.31
N GLY A 194 12.34 -11.48 32.33
CA GLY A 194 13.27 -10.42 31.89
C GLY A 194 13.39 -10.23 30.38
N PHE A 195 12.88 -11.14 29.56
CA PHE A 195 12.83 -10.93 28.11
C PHE A 195 11.44 -10.44 27.69
N TRP A 196 11.33 -9.14 27.43
CA TRP A 196 10.29 -8.65 26.53
C TRP A 196 10.63 -9.16 25.13
N VAL A 197 10.01 -10.26 24.72
CA VAL A 197 9.94 -10.59 23.29
C VAL A 197 9.00 -9.56 22.67
N MET A 198 9.56 -8.41 22.31
CA MET A 198 8.90 -7.44 21.46
C MET A 198 8.77 -8.10 20.09
N LYS A 199 7.61 -8.75 19.86
CA LYS A 199 7.22 -9.15 18.51
C LYS A 199 6.88 -7.84 17.80
N VAL A 200 7.89 -7.25 17.15
CA VAL A 200 7.68 -6.20 16.14
C VAL A 200 7.01 -6.88 14.96
N SER A 201 5.70 -7.05 15.09
CA SER A 201 4.81 -7.24 13.97
C SER A 201 4.57 -5.84 13.42
N LEU A 202 4.96 -5.62 12.15
CA LEU A 202 4.88 -4.39 11.35
C LEU A 202 6.17 -3.54 11.35
N ALA A 203 7.09 -3.88 10.44
CA ALA A 203 7.68 -2.96 9.45
C ALA A 203 8.69 -3.73 8.58
N SER A 204 8.59 -3.55 7.27
CA SER A 204 9.16 -4.35 6.17
C SER A 204 10.55 -4.98 6.36
N GLU A 205 10.71 -6.18 5.80
CA GLU A 205 11.98 -6.87 5.51
C GLU A 205 13.01 -5.97 4.80
N ALA A 206 12.55 -4.90 4.14
CA ALA A 206 13.38 -3.86 3.52
C ALA A 206 14.19 -3.04 4.54
N LEU A 207 13.71 -2.80 5.76
CA LEU A 207 14.45 -2.03 6.77
C LEU A 207 15.60 -2.84 7.35
N LEU A 208 15.39 -4.14 7.61
CA LEU A 208 16.44 -5.07 8.04
C LEU A 208 17.47 -5.30 6.93
N THR A 209 17.03 -5.34 5.67
CA THR A 209 17.92 -5.43 4.51
C THR A 209 18.75 -4.15 4.37
N ALA A 210 18.15 -2.96 4.48
CA ALA A 210 18.86 -1.68 4.42
C ALA A 210 19.85 -1.49 5.58
N LEU A 211 19.52 -1.91 6.80
CA LEU A 211 20.46 -1.92 7.94
C LEU A 211 21.60 -2.92 7.72
N GLY A 212 21.28 -4.12 7.21
CA GLY A 212 22.26 -5.15 6.88
C GLY A 212 23.21 -4.74 5.76
N ASP A 213 22.73 -4.01 4.77
CA ASP A 213 23.52 -3.54 3.63
C ASP A 213 24.38 -2.33 3.99
N ASN A 214 23.87 -1.41 4.81
CA ASN A 214 24.66 -0.30 5.37
C ASN A 214 25.76 -0.81 6.32
N LEU A 215 25.48 -1.82 7.15
CA LEU A 215 26.48 -2.45 8.01
C LEU A 215 27.52 -3.26 7.20
N ARG A 216 27.13 -3.90 6.09
CA ARG A 216 28.07 -4.59 5.19
C ARG A 216 29.00 -3.63 4.44
N GLY A 217 28.57 -2.38 4.20
CA GLY A 217 29.42 -1.33 3.61
C GLY A 217 30.55 -0.80 4.52
N LEU A 218 30.49 -1.06 5.84
CA LEU A 218 31.43 -0.53 6.83
C LEU A 218 32.76 -1.32 6.94
N VAL A 219 32.81 -2.56 6.43
CA VAL A 219 33.99 -3.41 6.46
C VAL A 219 34.56 -3.52 5.04
N ARG A 220 35.59 -2.71 4.74
CA ARG A 220 36.34 -2.86 3.50
C ARG A 220 37.44 -3.91 3.70
N THR A 221 37.54 -4.82 2.74
CA THR A 221 38.62 -5.80 2.67
C THR A 221 39.66 -5.30 1.67
N GLN A 222 40.91 -5.15 2.11
CA GLN A 222 42.06 -4.92 1.25
C GLN A 222 42.86 -6.22 1.10
N ASN A 223 43.24 -6.58 -0.12
CA ASN A 223 44.12 -7.71 -0.39
C ASN A 223 45.54 -7.22 -0.73
N ILE A 224 46.56 -7.73 -0.03
CA ILE A 224 47.98 -7.54 -0.35
C ILE A 224 48.56 -8.83 -0.94
N GLY A 225 49.39 -8.68 -1.98
CA GLY A 225 49.93 -9.80 -2.76
C GLY A 225 49.01 -10.16 -3.92
N ARG A 226 48.74 -11.46 -4.11
CA ARG A 226 47.94 -11.91 -5.23
C ARG A 226 46.50 -11.38 -5.12
N GLN A 227 45.99 -10.75 -6.19
CA GLN A 227 44.61 -10.22 -6.21
C GLN A 227 43.55 -11.32 -6.45
N ALA A 228 43.96 -12.46 -7.00
CA ALA A 228 43.14 -13.67 -7.16
C ALA A 228 43.59 -14.76 -6.18
N GLU A 229 42.76 -15.77 -5.93
CA GLU A 229 43.13 -16.93 -5.10
C GLU A 229 44.44 -17.59 -5.58
N PRO A 230 45.40 -17.91 -4.68
CA PRO A 230 46.63 -18.65 -5.01
C PRO A 230 46.42 -19.85 -5.96
N SER A 231 47.21 -19.93 -7.03
CA SER A 231 47.08 -21.02 -8.01
C SER A 231 47.72 -22.30 -7.51
N LYS A 232 47.15 -23.45 -7.90
CA LYS A 232 47.64 -24.80 -7.56
C LYS A 232 48.99 -25.20 -8.20
N VAL A 233 49.75 -24.23 -8.69
CA VAL A 233 50.99 -24.43 -9.46
C VAL A 233 52.06 -23.58 -8.81
N GLY A 234 53.20 -24.17 -8.45
CA GLY A 234 54.33 -23.48 -7.86
C GLY A 234 55.33 -24.46 -7.24
N SER A 235 56.62 -24.12 -7.26
CA SER A 235 57.64 -24.84 -6.50
C SER A 235 57.82 -24.19 -5.14
N GLY A 236 58.09 -24.99 -4.10
CA GLY A 236 58.43 -24.47 -2.77
C GLY A 236 59.62 -23.52 -2.87
N VAL A 237 59.49 -22.33 -2.27
CA VAL A 237 60.57 -21.35 -2.18
C VAL A 237 61.61 -21.91 -1.22
N THR A 238 62.81 -22.21 -1.73
CA THR A 238 63.90 -22.80 -0.95
C THR A 238 64.64 -21.76 -0.09
N SER A 239 64.36 -20.47 -0.30
CA SER A 239 64.97 -19.36 0.43
C SER A 239 64.52 -19.36 1.90
N PRO A 240 65.45 -19.29 2.88
CA PRO A 240 65.11 -19.09 4.28
C PRO A 240 64.70 -17.65 4.60
N ASN A 241 64.76 -16.76 3.61
CA ASN A 241 64.55 -15.34 3.79
C ASN A 241 63.05 -14.96 3.85
N LEU A 242 62.79 -13.73 4.29
CA LEU A 242 61.48 -13.10 4.25
C LEU A 242 61.17 -12.61 2.85
N LEU A 243 59.96 -12.93 2.39
CA LEU A 243 59.40 -12.52 1.11
C LEU A 243 58.45 -11.33 1.37
N LEU A 244 58.90 -10.11 1.13
CA LEU A 244 58.21 -8.85 1.47
C LEU A 244 57.56 -8.23 0.22
N TRP A 245 56.24 -8.09 0.18
CA TRP A 245 55.57 -7.45 -0.97
C TRP A 245 55.93 -5.97 -1.09
N ASN A 246 56.02 -5.44 -2.32
CA ASN A 246 56.27 -4.02 -2.59
C ASN A 246 55.00 -3.16 -2.54
N ASP A 247 53.82 -3.77 -2.40
CA ASP A 247 52.58 -3.04 -2.16
C ASP A 247 52.45 -2.73 -0.66
N SER A 248 52.27 -1.45 -0.32
CA SER A 248 51.96 -1.05 1.04
C SER A 248 50.46 -1.19 1.35
N VAL A 249 50.14 -1.44 2.61
CA VAL A 249 48.79 -1.34 3.18
C VAL A 249 48.25 0.07 2.89
N GLN A 250 47.06 0.18 2.31
CA GLN A 250 46.49 1.46 1.87
C GLN A 250 45.70 2.12 3.00
N ALA A 251 45.04 1.31 3.83
CA ALA A 251 44.34 1.74 5.03
C ALA A 251 44.67 0.78 6.19
N GLY A 252 45.00 1.33 7.35
CA GLY A 252 45.33 0.53 8.53
C GLY A 252 44.16 -0.36 8.95
N GLY A 253 44.47 -1.57 9.41
CA GLY A 253 43.46 -2.58 9.72
C GLY A 253 44.05 -3.83 10.36
N LYS A 254 43.25 -4.90 10.39
CA LYS A 254 43.63 -6.21 10.91
C LYS A 254 43.83 -7.19 9.77
N VAL A 255 45.00 -7.81 9.66
CA VAL A 255 45.20 -9.00 8.83
C VAL A 255 44.41 -10.13 9.50
N THR A 256 43.35 -10.62 8.84
CA THR A 256 42.45 -11.66 9.37
C THR A 256 42.81 -13.06 8.87
N GLY A 257 43.57 -13.16 7.77
CA GLY A 257 44.03 -14.43 7.24
C GLY A 257 45.06 -14.31 6.13
N VAL A 258 45.80 -15.41 5.95
CA VAL A 258 46.76 -15.61 4.87
C VAL A 258 46.28 -16.78 4.03
N TRP A 259 45.81 -16.48 2.81
CA TRP A 259 45.50 -17.49 1.81
C TRP A 259 46.81 -17.86 1.10
N LEU A 260 47.21 -19.12 1.13
CA LEU A 260 48.44 -19.55 0.44
C LEU A 260 48.34 -20.97 -0.12
N PHE A 261 49.14 -21.27 -1.15
CA PHE A 261 49.36 -22.63 -1.63
C PHE A 261 50.66 -23.18 -1.03
N ALA A 262 50.55 -24.05 -0.03
CA ALA A 262 51.69 -24.55 0.72
C ALA A 262 52.34 -25.78 0.06
N ALA A 263 53.65 -25.79 -0.08
CA ALA A 263 54.41 -26.98 -0.51
C ALA A 263 54.67 -27.98 0.62
N ALA A 264 54.66 -27.52 1.87
CA ALA A 264 54.89 -28.33 3.07
C ALA A 264 54.04 -27.81 4.24
N THR A 265 53.86 -28.63 5.28
CA THR A 265 53.34 -28.19 6.57
C THR A 265 54.45 -27.53 7.41
N GLY A 266 54.09 -26.66 8.35
CA GLY A 266 55.05 -26.05 9.27
C GLY A 266 54.62 -24.67 9.77
N THR A 267 55.55 -23.93 10.37
CA THR A 267 55.27 -22.58 10.87
C THR A 267 55.83 -21.55 9.90
N ILE A 268 54.99 -20.59 9.50
CA ILE A 268 55.41 -19.39 8.76
C ILE A 268 55.42 -18.18 9.68
N ARG A 269 56.29 -17.20 9.41
CA ARG A 269 56.29 -15.91 10.10
C ARG A 269 55.64 -14.86 9.20
N LEU A 270 54.58 -14.24 9.69
CA LEU A 270 53.95 -13.07 9.12
C LEU A 270 54.55 -11.83 9.78
N GLN A 271 55.09 -10.90 8.99
CA GLN A 271 55.78 -9.71 9.51
C GLN A 271 55.29 -8.44 8.83
N SER A 272 55.22 -7.33 9.56
CA SER A 272 54.99 -5.99 8.99
C SER A 272 56.21 -5.09 9.17
N TYR A 273 56.42 -4.18 8.23
CA TYR A 273 57.54 -3.26 8.15
C TYR A 273 57.07 -1.85 7.78
N SER A 274 57.68 -0.81 8.35
CA SER A 274 57.62 0.52 7.74
C SER A 274 58.74 0.69 6.71
N LYS A 275 58.62 1.63 5.77
CA LYS A 275 59.66 1.94 4.79
C LYS A 275 59.95 3.44 4.74
N SER A 276 61.23 3.79 4.71
CA SER A 276 61.72 5.14 4.44
C SER A 276 62.87 5.06 3.43
N GLY A 277 62.66 5.63 2.24
CA GLY A 277 63.58 5.45 1.10
C GLY A 277 63.72 3.97 0.72
N THR A 278 64.95 3.47 0.68
CA THR A 278 65.26 2.05 0.45
C THR A 278 65.37 1.24 1.73
N THR A 279 65.11 1.82 2.91
CA THR A 279 65.25 1.11 4.19
C THR A 279 63.89 0.70 4.72
N VAL A 280 63.74 -0.59 5.06
CA VAL A 280 62.57 -1.14 5.75
C VAL A 280 62.91 -1.44 7.21
N THR A 281 61.99 -1.15 8.12
CA THR A 281 62.14 -1.38 9.56
C THR A 281 61.01 -2.25 10.08
N LYS A 282 61.34 -3.38 10.70
CA LYS A 282 60.36 -4.35 11.21
C LYS A 282 59.53 -3.73 12.33
N LYS A 283 58.21 -3.84 12.22
CA LYS A 283 57.25 -3.40 13.23
C LYS A 283 56.74 -4.57 14.06
N ARG A 284 56.25 -5.63 13.40
CA ARG A 284 55.53 -6.73 14.06
C ARG A 284 55.89 -8.08 13.47
N THR A 285 55.70 -9.15 14.25
CA THR A 285 55.87 -10.54 13.82
C THR A 285 54.82 -11.41 14.50
N VAL A 286 54.14 -12.24 13.72
CA VAL A 286 53.18 -13.25 14.16
C VAL A 286 53.57 -14.59 13.55
N TYR A 287 53.48 -15.67 14.33
CA TYR A 287 53.76 -17.03 13.88
C TYR A 287 52.44 -17.72 13.54
N LEU A 288 52.36 -18.29 12.34
CA LEU A 288 51.16 -18.94 11.84
C LEU A 288 51.47 -20.40 11.51
N ASN A 289 50.59 -21.32 11.91
CA ASN A 289 50.76 -22.75 11.67
C ASN A 289 50.01 -23.18 10.40
N VAL A 290 50.77 -23.67 9.42
CA VAL A 290 50.30 -24.25 8.16
C VAL A 290 50.12 -25.75 8.39
N THR A 291 48.87 -26.19 8.50
CA THR A 291 48.52 -27.55 8.97
C THR A 291 48.42 -28.58 7.84
N GLY A 292 48.33 -28.13 6.57
CA GLY A 292 48.28 -29.00 5.39
C GLY A 292 49.19 -28.54 4.26
N THR A 293 49.37 -29.39 3.25
CA THR A 293 49.91 -28.98 1.94
C THR A 293 48.76 -28.57 1.01
N GLY A 294 49.05 -27.70 0.04
CA GLY A 294 48.07 -27.19 -0.91
C GLY A 294 47.41 -25.89 -0.46
N TYR A 295 46.27 -25.57 -1.08
CA TYR A 295 45.54 -24.33 -0.82
C TYR A 295 44.92 -24.34 0.58
N GLN A 296 45.23 -23.32 1.38
CA GLN A 296 44.63 -23.14 2.69
C GLN A 296 44.53 -21.67 3.09
N LEU A 297 43.52 -21.37 3.90
CA LEU A 297 43.43 -20.15 4.68
C LEU A 297 44.07 -20.40 6.05
N VAL A 298 45.11 -19.66 6.37
CA VAL A 298 45.71 -19.65 7.70
C VAL A 298 45.19 -18.42 8.44
N PRO A 299 44.36 -18.57 9.49
CA PRO A 299 43.87 -17.44 10.27
C PRO A 299 45.03 -16.65 10.84
N ALA A 300 44.95 -15.32 10.76
CA ALA A 300 45.96 -14.42 11.29
C ALA A 300 45.30 -13.35 12.16
N ASP A 301 46.05 -12.87 13.15
CA ASP A 301 45.66 -11.74 13.98
C ASP A 301 46.84 -10.78 14.09
N MET A 302 46.97 -9.90 13.09
CA MET A 302 48.03 -8.89 13.07
C MET A 302 47.45 -7.54 12.67
N ILE A 303 47.48 -6.56 13.58
CA ILE A 303 47.14 -5.18 13.25
C ILE A 303 48.29 -4.55 12.47
N VAL A 304 47.97 -3.85 11.38
CA VAL A 304 48.89 -3.16 10.46
C VAL A 304 48.45 -1.72 10.23
N ASP A 305 49.41 -0.81 10.08
CA ASP A 305 49.12 0.61 9.81
C ASP A 305 49.07 0.89 8.30
N ALA A 306 48.40 1.99 7.90
CA ALA A 306 48.51 2.48 6.53
C ALA A 306 49.98 2.82 6.21
N GLY A 307 50.47 2.37 5.05
CA GLY A 307 51.88 2.48 4.64
C GLY A 307 52.78 1.34 5.09
N ASP A 308 52.31 0.40 5.91
CA ASP A 308 53.09 -0.79 6.27
C ASP A 308 53.27 -1.72 5.05
N TYR A 309 54.40 -2.42 4.98
CA TYR A 309 54.71 -3.48 4.03
C TYR A 309 54.64 -4.81 4.76
N ILE A 310 54.00 -5.81 4.16
CA ILE A 310 53.79 -7.11 4.80
C ILE A 310 54.62 -8.17 4.08
N GLY A 311 55.17 -9.14 4.81
CA GLY A 311 55.93 -10.24 4.24
C GLY A 311 55.72 -11.57 4.97
N LEU A 312 56.08 -12.65 4.29
CA LEU A 312 56.02 -14.02 4.81
C LEU A 312 57.40 -14.69 4.77
N GLN A 313 57.76 -15.39 5.83
CA GLN A 313 58.95 -16.24 5.90
C GLN A 313 58.50 -17.68 6.16
N GLY A 314 58.90 -18.62 5.30
CA GLY A 314 58.50 -20.02 5.42
C GLY A 314 59.25 -20.90 4.43
N GLN A 315 60.48 -21.28 4.78
CA GLN A 315 61.35 -22.08 3.91
C GLN A 315 60.68 -23.40 3.53
N GLY A 316 60.54 -23.66 2.23
CA GLY A 316 59.89 -24.87 1.71
C GLY A 316 58.38 -24.94 1.92
N ILE A 317 57.77 -23.97 2.60
CA ILE A 317 56.32 -23.92 2.86
C ILE A 317 55.64 -23.04 1.82
N ILE A 318 56.13 -21.82 1.58
CA ILE A 318 55.52 -20.88 0.64
C ILE A 318 55.92 -21.28 -0.79
N THR A 319 54.98 -21.27 -1.74
CA THR A 319 55.30 -21.52 -3.16
C THR A 319 55.38 -20.24 -3.96
N ALA A 320 56.18 -20.28 -5.02
CA ALA A 320 56.24 -19.22 -6.03
C ALA A 320 56.15 -19.82 -7.45
N THR A 321 55.59 -19.04 -8.37
CA THR A 321 55.47 -19.39 -9.79
C THR A 321 56.42 -18.52 -10.60
N SER A 322 57.33 -19.13 -11.36
CA SER A 322 58.23 -18.42 -12.27
C SER A 322 57.48 -17.85 -13.48
N ASN A 323 58.00 -16.75 -14.06
CA ASN A 323 57.51 -16.09 -15.29
C ASN A 323 56.16 -15.36 -15.17
N THR A 324 55.68 -15.14 -13.95
CA THR A 324 54.54 -14.26 -13.66
C THR A 324 54.95 -13.33 -12.52
N ALA A 325 54.64 -12.04 -12.59
CA ALA A 325 54.98 -11.07 -11.54
C ALA A 325 53.75 -10.77 -10.67
N ASP A 326 53.96 -10.54 -9.38
CA ASP A 326 52.99 -9.76 -8.58
C ASP A 326 53.00 -8.29 -9.04
N ALA A 327 51.88 -7.59 -8.92
CA ALA A 327 51.86 -6.14 -9.12
C ALA A 327 52.88 -5.50 -8.16
N GLY A 328 53.82 -4.72 -8.70
CA GLY A 328 54.90 -4.10 -7.91
C GLY A 328 56.07 -5.03 -7.52
N GLY A 329 55.94 -6.36 -7.63
CA GLY A 329 56.97 -7.33 -7.23
C GLY A 329 57.14 -7.49 -5.72
N TRP A 330 58.17 -8.23 -5.29
CA TRP A 330 58.47 -8.48 -3.87
C TRP A 330 59.99 -8.54 -3.61
N TRP A 331 60.44 -8.29 -2.39
CA TRP A 331 61.85 -8.38 -2.01
C TRP A 331 62.14 -9.66 -1.24
N ASP A 332 63.31 -10.23 -1.51
CA ASP A 332 63.90 -11.32 -0.74
C ASP A 332 64.89 -10.71 0.27
N ILE A 333 64.55 -10.70 1.57
CA ILE A 333 65.37 -10.09 2.63
C ILE A 333 65.60 -11.00 3.84
N LEU A 334 66.75 -10.87 4.50
CA LEU A 334 67.07 -11.64 5.71
C LEU A 334 66.09 -11.29 6.86
N ALA A 335 65.35 -12.29 7.34
CA ALA A 335 64.16 -12.09 8.18
C ALA A 335 64.40 -11.70 9.66
N ASP A 336 65.61 -11.88 10.17
CA ASP A 336 65.91 -11.75 11.60
C ASP A 336 66.45 -10.36 12.01
N LEU A 337 66.39 -9.36 11.13
CA LEU A 337 66.97 -8.05 11.41
C LEU A 337 65.93 -6.94 11.39
N ASP A 338 66.02 -6.05 12.37
CA ASP A 338 65.02 -5.01 12.61
C ASP A 338 65.05 -3.88 11.57
N THR A 339 66.15 -3.71 10.83
CA THR A 339 66.27 -2.68 9.79
C THR A 339 67.16 -3.15 8.63
N ARG A 340 66.70 -2.98 7.38
CA ARG A 340 67.42 -3.42 6.17
C ARG A 340 67.21 -2.49 4.99
N THR A 341 68.24 -2.36 4.16
CA THR A 341 68.10 -1.75 2.84
C THR A 341 67.58 -2.80 1.85
N VAL A 342 66.47 -2.51 1.17
CA VAL A 342 65.91 -3.33 0.08
C VAL A 342 66.51 -2.90 -1.26
N GLY A 343 66.79 -3.88 -2.12
CA GLY A 343 67.20 -3.66 -3.51
C GLY A 343 66.02 -3.45 -4.45
N ALA A 344 66.22 -3.69 -5.74
CA ALA A 344 65.12 -3.77 -6.69
C ALA A 344 64.20 -4.96 -6.35
N PRO A 345 62.86 -4.81 -6.45
CA PRO A 345 61.94 -5.93 -6.23
C PRO A 345 62.11 -6.99 -7.31
N ILE A 346 61.92 -8.25 -6.94
CA ILE A 346 61.85 -9.40 -7.83
C ILE A 346 60.52 -9.32 -8.58
N THR A 347 60.61 -9.20 -9.90
CA THR A 347 59.45 -9.10 -10.80
C THR A 347 59.35 -10.29 -11.76
N THR A 348 60.18 -11.32 -11.59
CA THR A 348 60.23 -12.51 -12.47
C THR A 348 59.54 -13.73 -11.88
N ALA A 349 59.05 -13.63 -10.64
CA ALA A 349 58.33 -14.68 -9.95
C ALA A 349 57.20 -14.09 -9.11
N ARG A 350 56.13 -14.86 -8.92
CA ARG A 350 54.93 -14.49 -8.18
C ARG A 350 54.82 -15.35 -6.92
N LEU A 351 54.52 -14.74 -5.78
CA LEU A 351 54.24 -15.49 -4.56
C LEU A 351 52.80 -16.02 -4.60
N GLU A 352 52.62 -17.31 -4.32
CA GLU A 352 51.28 -17.92 -4.26
C GLU A 352 50.67 -17.74 -2.86
N ALA A 353 50.58 -16.48 -2.44
CA ALA A 353 49.99 -16.05 -1.19
C ALA A 353 49.24 -14.70 -1.34
N GLN A 354 48.15 -14.57 -0.58
CA GLN A 354 47.29 -13.39 -0.51
C GLN A 354 46.96 -13.11 0.96
N LEU A 355 47.10 -11.85 1.35
CA LEU A 355 46.83 -11.37 2.71
C LEU A 355 45.52 -10.60 2.69
N GLN A 356 44.59 -10.97 3.58
CA GLN A 356 43.31 -10.29 3.72
C GLN A 356 43.35 -9.32 4.91
N ILE A 357 43.18 -8.03 4.66
CA ILE A 357 43.19 -6.96 5.66
C ILE A 357 41.77 -6.40 5.78
N SER A 358 41.19 -6.51 6.96
CA SER A 358 39.90 -5.90 7.30
C SER A 358 40.12 -4.53 7.90
N THR A 359 39.61 -3.48 7.25
CA THR A 359 39.65 -2.10 7.76
C THR A 359 38.26 -1.70 8.22
N VAL A 360 38.11 -1.34 9.50
CA VAL A 360 36.90 -0.70 10.01
C VAL A 360 37.06 0.78 9.78
N GLN A 361 36.34 1.32 8.80
CA GLN A 361 36.34 2.75 8.56
C GLN A 361 35.51 3.39 9.69
N GLN A 362 36.17 4.00 10.67
CA GLN A 362 35.50 4.72 11.74
C GLN A 362 34.82 5.95 11.13
N VAL A 363 33.55 5.82 10.73
CA VAL A 363 32.74 6.95 10.29
C VAL A 363 32.47 7.79 11.54
N VAL A 364 33.22 8.88 11.67
CA VAL A 364 32.95 9.94 12.64
C VAL A 364 31.68 10.66 12.17
N ASN A 365 30.52 10.07 12.45
CA ASN A 365 29.24 10.77 12.40
C ASN A 365 28.36 10.31 13.57
N ALA A 366 28.93 10.39 14.77
CA ALA A 366 28.19 10.22 16.01
C ALA A 366 26.97 11.16 16.08
N GLY A 367 27.03 12.32 15.42
CA GLY A 367 25.90 13.25 15.29
C GLY A 367 24.70 12.65 14.56
N ALA A 368 24.90 11.96 13.42
CA ALA A 368 23.81 11.36 12.67
C ALA A 368 23.14 10.19 13.44
N MET A 369 23.91 9.42 14.21
CA MET A 369 23.35 8.34 15.02
C MET A 369 22.63 8.86 16.28
N LEU A 370 23.11 9.94 16.89
CA LEU A 370 22.42 10.62 18.00
C LEU A 370 21.11 11.26 17.54
N ASP A 371 21.10 11.87 16.37
CA ASP A 371 19.90 12.49 15.79
C ASP A 371 18.86 11.43 15.40
N MET A 372 19.31 10.29 14.87
CA MET A 372 18.44 9.15 14.59
C MET A 372 17.90 8.51 15.88
N ALA A 373 18.71 8.37 16.93
CA ALA A 373 18.25 7.88 18.23
C ALA A 373 17.23 8.83 18.90
N ALA A 374 17.43 10.14 18.76
CA ALA A 374 16.48 11.15 19.24
C ALA A 374 15.16 11.10 18.47
N LYS A 375 15.20 10.96 17.14
CA LYS A 375 14.01 10.80 16.29
C LYS A 375 13.25 9.52 16.60
N VAL A 376 13.95 8.40 16.83
CA VAL A 376 13.34 7.13 17.25
C VAL A 376 12.71 7.24 18.64
N ALA A 377 13.33 7.95 19.59
CA ALA A 377 12.76 8.18 20.91
C ALA A 377 11.51 9.08 20.88
N ASP A 378 11.49 10.10 20.02
CA ASP A 378 10.31 10.96 19.79
C ASP A 378 9.17 10.17 19.13
N LEU A 379 9.47 9.37 18.10
CA LEU A 379 8.51 8.46 17.47
C LEU A 379 7.90 7.47 18.48
N LEU A 380 8.71 6.84 19.33
CA LEU A 380 8.24 5.94 20.39
C LEU A 380 7.35 6.66 21.40
N THR A 381 7.68 7.91 21.75
CA THR A 381 6.88 8.72 22.68
C THR A 381 5.54 9.13 22.06
N ARG A 382 5.52 9.46 20.76
CA ARG A 382 4.29 9.77 20.01
C ARG A 382 3.42 8.53 19.84
N ALA A 383 4.00 7.38 19.53
CA ALA A 383 3.29 6.09 19.44
C ALA A 383 2.63 5.72 20.78
N SER A 384 3.37 5.83 21.89
CA SER A 384 2.83 5.59 23.24
C SER A 384 1.67 6.54 23.61
N LYS A 385 1.75 7.81 23.23
CA LYS A 385 0.66 8.77 23.45
C LYS A 385 -0.55 8.49 22.56
N ALA A 386 -0.31 8.09 21.31
CA ALA A 386 -1.35 7.69 20.37
C ALA A 386 -2.07 6.43 20.88
N GLU A 387 -1.36 5.43 21.40
CA GLU A 387 -1.96 4.23 22.01
C GLU A 387 -2.80 4.57 23.25
N ALA A 388 -2.34 5.49 24.11
CA ALA A 388 -3.08 5.93 25.29
C ALA A 388 -4.33 6.75 24.91
N GLN A 389 -4.25 7.61 23.89
CA GLN A 389 -5.40 8.34 23.35
C GLN A 389 -6.37 7.41 22.61
N LEU A 390 -5.85 6.38 21.93
CA LEU A 390 -6.62 5.35 21.27
C LEU A 390 -7.42 4.51 22.29
N ALA A 391 -6.81 4.13 23.42
CA ALA A 391 -7.52 3.43 24.50
C ALA A 391 -8.62 4.31 25.16
N LEU A 392 -8.45 5.63 25.16
CA LEU A 392 -9.47 6.59 25.62
C LEU A 392 -10.58 6.83 24.58
N LEU A 393 -10.28 6.70 23.28
CA LEU A 393 -11.22 6.88 22.17
C LEU A 393 -11.95 5.59 21.75
N GLN A 394 -11.37 4.41 22.02
CA GLN A 394 -11.93 3.09 21.70
C GLN A 394 -12.92 2.57 22.76
N GLY A 395 -13.13 3.30 23.86
CA GLY A 395 -14.21 2.97 24.77
C GLY A 395 -15.55 3.20 24.07
N GLU A 396 -16.19 2.15 23.55
CA GLU A 396 -17.59 2.18 23.09
C GLU A 396 -18.46 2.77 24.23
N ILE A 397 -18.83 4.05 24.15
CA ILE A 397 -19.71 4.65 25.15
C ILE A 397 -21.14 4.23 24.80
N THR A 398 -21.65 3.28 25.56
CA THR A 398 -23.08 2.96 25.55
C THR A 398 -23.80 3.94 26.48
N GLN A 399 -24.70 4.75 25.92
CA GLN A 399 -25.65 5.53 26.72
C GLN A 399 -26.89 4.67 26.94
N THR A 400 -27.17 4.29 28.19
CA THR A 400 -28.45 3.70 28.56
C THR A 400 -29.45 4.79 28.92
N VAL A 401 -30.57 4.87 28.20
CA VAL A 401 -31.72 5.71 28.53
C VAL A 401 -32.84 4.86 29.12
N GLY A 402 -33.51 5.36 30.17
CA GLY A 402 -34.53 4.62 30.90
C GLY A 402 -33.98 3.93 32.13
N ILE A 403 -34.40 2.69 32.39
CA ILE A 403 -34.00 1.95 33.59
C ILE A 403 -32.58 1.35 33.44
N LEU A 404 -31.72 1.53 34.45
CA LEU A 404 -30.32 1.03 34.43
C LEU A 404 -30.17 -0.44 34.85
N ARG A 405 -31.27 -1.10 35.20
CA ARG A 405 -31.33 -2.52 35.60
C ARG A 405 -32.26 -3.27 34.66
N THR A 406 -32.27 -4.60 34.74
CA THR A 406 -33.20 -5.44 33.97
C THR A 406 -34.65 -5.00 34.20
N PRO A 407 -35.44 -4.77 33.14
CA PRO A 407 -36.87 -4.50 33.24
C PRO A 407 -37.63 -5.60 34.00
N GLU A 408 -38.64 -5.20 34.79
CA GLU A 408 -39.40 -6.09 35.66
C GLU A 408 -40.90 -5.98 35.36
N SER A 409 -41.67 -6.99 35.76
CA SER A 409 -43.13 -6.98 35.64
C SER A 409 -43.76 -5.85 36.45
N GLY A 410 -44.93 -5.36 36.03
CA GLY A 410 -45.63 -4.22 36.63
C GLY A 410 -47.01 -4.04 36.02
N THR A 411 -47.56 -2.82 36.12
CA THR A 411 -48.85 -2.48 35.53
C THR A 411 -48.68 -2.06 34.08
N GLY A 412 -49.56 -2.49 33.18
CA GLY A 412 -49.52 -2.06 31.78
C GLY A 412 -49.68 -0.54 31.64
N VAL A 413 -48.89 0.07 30.77
CA VAL A 413 -48.95 1.51 30.53
C VAL A 413 -50.22 1.95 29.79
N SER A 414 -50.60 3.22 29.95
CA SER A 414 -51.76 3.83 29.31
C SER A 414 -51.60 4.05 27.80
N ASN A 415 -52.68 4.47 27.14
CA ASN A 415 -52.70 4.84 25.73
C ASN A 415 -52.02 6.21 25.48
N SER A 416 -50.71 6.24 25.64
CA SER A 416 -49.87 7.44 25.46
C SER A 416 -48.53 7.08 24.84
N MET A 417 -47.94 8.01 24.09
CA MET A 417 -46.55 7.92 23.69
C MET A 417 -45.70 8.47 24.84
N PHE A 418 -44.77 7.65 25.33
CA PHE A 418 -43.88 7.98 26.43
C PHE A 418 -42.53 8.40 25.87
N ILE A 419 -42.14 9.66 26.06
CA ILE A 419 -40.89 10.24 25.55
C ILE A 419 -39.94 10.44 26.72
N TRP A 420 -38.75 9.84 26.68
CA TRP A 420 -37.76 10.02 27.75
C TRP A 420 -37.13 11.41 27.69
N ALA A 421 -37.02 12.05 28.85
CA ALA A 421 -36.49 13.42 28.95
C ALA A 421 -34.97 13.47 28.81
N ASP A 422 -34.28 12.36 29.05
CA ASP A 422 -32.85 12.21 28.76
C ASP A 422 -32.58 12.35 27.25
N GLN A 423 -31.70 13.28 26.90
CA GLN A 423 -31.28 13.53 25.52
C GLN A 423 -30.10 12.63 25.15
N MET A 424 -29.98 12.32 23.87
CA MET A 424 -28.76 11.70 23.35
C MET A 424 -27.58 12.65 23.51
N ALA A 425 -26.51 12.21 24.16
CA ALA A 425 -25.32 13.05 24.34
C ALA A 425 -24.51 13.21 23.05
N HIS A 426 -24.52 12.18 22.19
CA HIS A 426 -23.81 12.12 20.92
C HIS A 426 -24.68 11.44 19.86
N ASP A 427 -24.31 11.63 18.58
CA ASP A 427 -24.86 10.85 17.48
C ASP A 427 -24.58 9.36 17.70
N GLY A 428 -25.54 8.51 17.36
CA GLY A 428 -25.43 7.09 17.59
C GLY A 428 -26.59 6.30 17.00
N TYR A 429 -26.69 5.04 17.39
CA TYR A 429 -27.80 4.18 17.01
C TYR A 429 -28.27 3.33 18.19
N LEU A 430 -29.55 3.01 18.21
CA LEU A 430 -30.12 2.10 19.20
C LEU A 430 -29.57 0.70 18.94
N ASN A 431 -28.77 0.21 19.89
CA ASN A 431 -28.21 -1.14 19.83
C ASN A 431 -29.20 -2.17 20.39
N GLU A 432 -29.80 -1.84 21.53
CA GLU A 432 -30.69 -2.75 22.26
C GLU A 432 -31.86 -1.99 22.91
N LEU A 433 -33.05 -2.57 22.84
CA LEU A 433 -34.24 -2.14 23.59
C LEU A 433 -34.68 -3.28 24.51
N ARG A 434 -34.55 -3.09 25.82
CA ARG A 434 -35.03 -4.02 26.83
C ARG A 434 -36.33 -3.52 27.43
N LEU A 435 -37.33 -4.39 27.56
CA LEU A 435 -38.58 -4.06 28.26
C LEU A 435 -39.22 -5.31 28.87
N PHE A 436 -40.09 -5.13 29.86
CA PHE A 436 -40.95 -6.23 30.34
C PHE A 436 -42.33 -6.12 29.69
N ALA A 437 -42.67 -7.09 28.85
CA ALA A 437 -43.96 -7.14 28.17
C ALA A 437 -45.03 -7.81 29.06
N VAL A 438 -46.11 -7.09 29.40
CA VAL A 438 -47.29 -7.63 30.11
C VAL A 438 -48.43 -8.00 29.19
N GLY A 439 -48.38 -7.58 27.92
CA GLY A 439 -49.33 -7.96 26.90
C GLY A 439 -48.66 -8.17 25.54
N THR A 440 -49.36 -8.83 24.63
CA THR A 440 -48.99 -8.90 23.21
C THR A 440 -49.58 -7.71 22.46
N GLY A 441 -48.94 -7.25 21.39
CA GLY A 441 -49.42 -6.13 20.60
C GLY A 441 -48.32 -5.54 19.72
N THR A 442 -48.51 -4.30 19.27
CA THR A 442 -47.51 -3.59 18.45
C THR A 442 -46.97 -2.40 19.21
N LEU A 443 -45.65 -2.36 19.40
CA LEU A 443 -44.95 -1.18 19.90
C LEU A 443 -44.70 -0.19 18.75
N ARG A 444 -44.76 1.10 19.06
CA ARG A 444 -44.24 2.16 18.19
C ARG A 444 -43.02 2.77 18.88
N LEU A 445 -41.84 2.55 18.31
CA LEU A 445 -40.60 3.18 18.72
C LEU A 445 -40.40 4.44 17.88
N ALA A 446 -40.13 5.58 18.51
CA ALA A 446 -39.99 6.86 17.82
C ALA A 446 -38.85 7.70 18.39
N ARG A 447 -38.32 8.63 17.59
CA ARG A 447 -37.35 9.65 18.04
C ARG A 447 -37.90 11.04 17.77
N TYR A 448 -37.57 11.97 18.65
CA TYR A 448 -38.10 13.33 18.65
C TYR A 448 -36.98 14.35 18.76
N SER A 449 -37.04 15.40 17.95
CA SER A 449 -36.32 16.64 18.20
C SER A 449 -37.13 17.51 19.18
N ARG A 450 -36.47 18.42 19.89
CA ARG A 450 -37.12 19.34 20.83
C ARG A 450 -36.63 20.77 20.64
N ILE A 451 -37.57 21.70 20.51
CA ILE A 451 -37.31 23.15 20.51
C ILE A 451 -38.20 23.77 21.57
N ALA A 452 -37.59 24.39 22.59
CA ALA A 452 -38.30 24.89 23.77
C ALA A 452 -39.18 23.81 24.43
N ASN A 453 -40.51 24.00 24.45
CA ASN A 453 -41.45 23.03 25.00
C ASN A 453 -42.15 22.20 23.92
N GLU A 454 -41.75 22.31 22.67
CA GLU A 454 -42.34 21.57 21.57
C GLU A 454 -41.43 20.40 21.16
N VAL A 455 -42.02 19.22 21.00
CA VAL A 455 -41.35 18.02 20.47
C VAL A 455 -41.93 17.66 19.10
N THR A 456 -41.06 17.36 18.15
CA THR A 456 -41.40 16.97 16.77
C THR A 456 -40.85 15.59 16.49
N ARG A 457 -41.71 14.69 16.01
CA ARG A 457 -41.33 13.31 15.66
C ARG A 457 -40.54 13.31 14.36
N GLU A 458 -39.34 12.74 14.40
CA GLU A 458 -38.42 12.64 13.27
C GLU A 458 -38.50 11.29 12.57
N GLN A 459 -38.68 10.21 13.35
CA GLN A 459 -38.76 8.84 12.83
C GLN A 459 -39.64 7.98 13.72
N GLN A 460 -40.27 6.96 13.14
CA GLN A 460 -41.02 5.94 13.87
C GLN A 460 -40.87 4.57 13.20
N VAL A 461 -40.79 3.51 14.00
CA VAL A 461 -40.83 2.12 13.56
C VAL A 461 -41.84 1.31 14.37
N MET A 462 -42.47 0.31 13.75
CA MET A 462 -43.46 -0.57 14.35
C MET A 462 -42.81 -1.91 14.70
N ILE A 463 -42.97 -2.38 15.93
CA ILE A 463 -42.35 -3.64 16.41
C ILE A 463 -43.44 -4.57 16.95
N PRO A 464 -43.67 -5.75 16.36
CA PRO A 464 -44.64 -6.72 16.86
C PRO A 464 -44.10 -7.44 18.11
N ILE A 465 -44.90 -7.51 19.17
CA ILE A 465 -44.62 -8.24 20.41
C ILE A 465 -45.60 -9.42 20.50
N THR A 466 -45.06 -10.62 20.30
CA THR A 466 -45.84 -11.86 20.17
C THR A 466 -45.97 -12.64 21.47
N SER A 467 -45.27 -12.25 22.53
CA SER A 467 -45.32 -12.93 23.83
C SER A 467 -45.00 -11.96 24.98
N THR A 468 -45.45 -12.31 26.19
CA THR A 468 -45.17 -11.57 27.42
C THR A 468 -43.79 -11.94 28.01
N GLY A 469 -43.39 -11.29 29.10
CA GLY A 469 -42.11 -11.47 29.79
C GLY A 469 -41.04 -10.46 29.37
N LEU A 470 -39.81 -10.66 29.85
CA LEU A 470 -38.66 -9.84 29.45
C LEU A 470 -38.40 -9.99 27.95
N LYS A 471 -38.26 -8.85 27.27
CA LYS A 471 -37.88 -8.75 25.86
C LYS A 471 -36.59 -7.98 25.74
N THR A 472 -35.69 -8.55 24.95
CA THR A 472 -34.50 -7.88 24.42
C THR A 472 -34.71 -7.80 22.92
N LEU A 473 -34.93 -6.58 22.44
CA LEU A 473 -35.15 -6.28 21.03
C LEU A 473 -33.86 -5.65 20.49
N THR A 474 -33.49 -6.00 19.26
CA THR A 474 -32.26 -5.55 18.61
C THR A 474 -32.58 -4.94 17.24
N ALA A 475 -31.55 -4.52 16.49
CA ALA A 475 -31.71 -4.06 15.12
C ALA A 475 -32.43 -5.09 14.21
N ALA A 476 -32.42 -6.39 14.55
CA ALA A 476 -33.21 -7.41 13.85
C ALA A 476 -34.73 -7.20 13.99
N ASP A 477 -35.19 -6.60 15.09
CA ASP A 477 -36.61 -6.36 15.36
C ASP A 477 -37.05 -4.99 14.79
N PHE A 478 -36.25 -3.95 15.01
CA PHE A 478 -36.63 -2.56 14.71
C PHE A 478 -35.88 -1.93 13.51
N GLY A 479 -34.92 -2.62 12.90
CA GLY A 479 -34.08 -2.07 11.83
C GLY A 479 -32.97 -1.14 12.34
N LEU A 480 -32.35 -0.38 11.44
CA LEU A 480 -31.40 0.68 11.83
C LEU A 480 -32.19 1.88 12.40
N PHE A 481 -31.95 2.19 13.67
CA PHE A 481 -32.62 3.30 14.38
C PHE A 481 -31.57 4.28 14.92
N THR A 482 -31.17 5.24 14.07
CA THR A 482 -30.17 6.27 14.38
C THR A 482 -30.77 7.37 15.25
N LEU A 483 -30.02 7.89 16.21
CA LEU A 483 -30.38 9.07 16.98
C LEU A 483 -29.28 10.13 16.87
N LYS A 484 -29.66 11.40 16.75
CA LYS A 484 -28.74 12.53 16.77
C LYS A 484 -28.57 13.08 18.18
N ALA A 485 -27.43 13.72 18.44
CA ALA A 485 -27.20 14.47 19.67
C ALA A 485 -28.34 15.48 19.92
N GLY A 486 -28.85 15.52 21.15
CA GLY A 486 -29.98 16.36 21.56
C GLY A 486 -31.37 15.77 21.30
N GLU A 487 -31.50 14.68 20.53
CA GLU A 487 -32.79 14.01 20.31
C GLU A 487 -33.23 13.17 21.51
N HIS A 488 -34.52 12.88 21.54
CA HIS A 488 -35.19 12.08 22.58
C HIS A 488 -35.75 10.78 21.99
N ILE A 489 -35.69 9.69 22.76
CA ILE A 489 -36.29 8.40 22.39
C ILE A 489 -37.67 8.23 23.03
N ALA A 490 -38.57 7.53 22.35
CA ALA A 490 -39.95 7.37 22.78
C ALA A 490 -40.54 5.99 22.43
N LEU A 491 -41.48 5.54 23.25
CA LEU A 491 -42.16 4.26 23.09
C LEU A 491 -43.66 4.40 23.34
N TYR A 492 -44.47 3.83 22.45
CA TYR A 492 -45.91 3.68 22.60
C TYR A 492 -46.28 2.20 22.52
N GLY A 493 -47.20 1.77 23.38
CA GLY A 493 -47.60 0.37 23.47
C GLY A 493 -48.62 0.16 24.59
N PRO A 494 -49.89 0.59 24.43
CA PRO A 494 -50.90 0.51 25.47
C PRO A 494 -51.07 -0.94 25.95
N GLY A 495 -50.85 -1.17 27.24
CA GLY A 495 -50.91 -2.51 27.85
C GLY A 495 -49.83 -3.50 27.39
N VAL A 496 -48.86 -3.07 26.56
CA VAL A 496 -47.79 -3.95 26.07
C VAL A 496 -46.62 -3.99 27.05
N PHE A 497 -46.09 -2.84 27.48
CA PHE A 497 -44.98 -2.75 28.44
C PHE A 497 -45.43 -2.19 29.80
N THR A 498 -44.57 -2.30 30.81
CA THR A 498 -44.92 -2.04 32.22
C THR A 498 -44.42 -0.73 32.78
N SER A 499 -45.13 -0.25 33.80
CA SER A 499 -44.68 0.77 34.74
C SER A 499 -44.87 0.33 36.19
N LYS A 500 -44.15 0.98 37.11
CA LYS A 500 -44.29 0.85 38.57
C LYS A 500 -44.34 2.22 39.23
N VAL A 501 -44.98 2.29 40.39
CA VAL A 501 -44.98 3.49 41.24
C VAL A 501 -43.65 3.55 42.00
N GLU A 502 -42.61 3.96 41.29
CA GLU A 502 -41.23 4.11 41.75
C GLU A 502 -40.62 5.35 41.09
N THR A 503 -39.53 5.87 41.66
CA THR A 503 -38.82 7.00 41.06
C THR A 503 -38.16 6.58 39.75
N GLN A 504 -38.44 7.31 38.66
CA GLN A 504 -37.81 7.09 37.36
C GLN A 504 -36.30 7.39 37.43
N ALA A 505 -35.49 6.53 36.84
CA ALA A 505 -34.07 6.83 36.61
C ALA A 505 -33.93 7.87 35.49
N GLY A 506 -32.98 8.79 35.63
CA GLY A 506 -32.74 9.88 34.67
C GLY A 506 -33.63 11.11 34.89
N LEU A 507 -33.88 11.87 33.83
CA LEU A 507 -34.63 13.13 33.87
C LEU A 507 -36.17 12.96 33.84
N GLY A 508 -36.67 11.73 33.82
CA GLY A 508 -38.10 11.43 33.75
C GLY A 508 -38.61 11.20 32.33
N TRP A 509 -39.93 11.28 32.13
CA TRP A 509 -40.56 11.12 30.82
C TRP A 509 -41.81 11.98 30.65
N TRP A 510 -42.21 12.26 29.41
CA TRP A 510 -43.47 12.91 29.05
C TRP A 510 -44.45 11.91 28.44
N ALA A 511 -45.72 11.97 28.85
CA ALA A 511 -46.80 11.28 28.14
C ALA A 511 -47.52 12.27 27.23
N VAL A 512 -47.61 11.91 25.95
CA VAL A 512 -48.35 12.67 24.95
C VAL A 512 -49.32 11.74 24.20
N ASN A 513 -50.27 12.31 23.44
CA ASN A 513 -51.06 11.53 22.48
C ASN A 513 -50.11 10.77 21.53
N ALA A 514 -50.51 9.67 20.87
CA ALA A 514 -49.62 8.96 19.95
C ALA A 514 -49.60 9.54 18.52
N ASP A 515 -50.68 10.20 18.11
CA ASP A 515 -50.95 10.48 16.70
C ASP A 515 -50.71 11.95 16.28
N ALA A 516 -50.81 12.93 17.20
CA ALA A 516 -50.47 14.34 16.90
C ALA A 516 -48.97 14.60 16.58
N ASN A 517 -48.60 15.59 15.77
CA ASN A 517 -47.20 16.03 15.57
C ASN A 517 -47.20 17.42 14.92
N PRO A 518 -46.59 18.48 15.49
CA PRO A 518 -45.78 18.56 16.72
C PRO A 518 -46.61 18.62 18.02
N ARG A 519 -45.96 18.68 19.21
CA ARG A 519 -46.65 18.65 20.52
C ARG A 519 -45.95 19.46 21.61
N THR A 520 -46.69 20.13 22.47
CA THR A 520 -46.15 20.75 23.68
C THR A 520 -45.99 19.74 24.82
N VAL A 521 -44.82 19.69 25.45
CA VAL A 521 -44.53 18.90 26.66
C VAL A 521 -44.41 19.80 27.89
N GLY A 522 -44.94 19.34 29.02
CA GLY A 522 -44.85 20.01 30.31
C GLY A 522 -43.62 19.58 31.12
N ALA A 523 -43.74 19.61 32.45
CA ALA A 523 -42.74 19.00 33.33
C ALA A 523 -42.69 17.47 33.12
N ALA A 524 -41.49 16.89 33.18
CA ALA A 524 -41.31 15.45 33.07
C ALA A 524 -41.86 14.74 34.33
N THR A 525 -42.51 13.60 34.12
CA THR A 525 -42.99 12.71 35.17
C THR A 525 -41.82 11.91 35.73
N THR A 526 -41.66 11.91 37.06
CA THR A 526 -40.56 11.21 37.74
C THR A 526 -41.03 10.25 38.84
N ASN A 527 -42.31 10.28 39.22
CA ASN A 527 -42.89 9.45 40.29
C ASN A 527 -43.43 8.09 39.82
N ILE A 528 -43.30 7.80 38.52
CA ILE A 528 -43.67 6.51 37.91
C ILE A 528 -42.48 6.07 37.06
N GLN A 529 -41.96 4.87 37.31
CA GLN A 529 -40.86 4.28 36.56
C GLN A 529 -41.40 3.44 35.41
N LEU A 530 -40.98 3.70 34.18
CA LEU A 530 -41.21 2.84 33.02
C LEU A 530 -40.12 1.76 32.98
N HIS A 531 -40.49 0.49 32.93
CA HIS A 531 -39.55 -0.63 32.86
C HIS A 531 -39.14 -0.88 31.41
N VAL A 532 -38.39 0.08 30.88
CA VAL A 532 -37.82 0.08 29.53
C VAL A 532 -36.41 0.67 29.60
N ALA A 533 -35.45 0.01 28.96
CA ALA A 533 -34.08 0.47 28.81
C ALA A 533 -33.72 0.50 27.32
N PHE A 534 -33.07 1.59 26.90
CA PHE A 534 -32.54 1.78 25.55
C PHE A 534 -31.03 1.88 25.66
N ASP A 535 -30.31 0.91 25.14
CA ASP A 535 -28.86 0.96 25.06
C ASP A 535 -28.48 1.53 23.69
N VAL A 536 -28.03 2.78 23.69
CA VAL A 536 -27.62 3.51 22.49
C VAL A 536 -26.11 3.46 22.40
N ARG A 537 -25.60 2.87 21.31
CA ARG A 537 -24.18 2.92 20.98
C ARG A 537 -23.90 4.28 20.37
N GLN A 538 -23.09 5.08 21.06
CA GLN A 538 -22.72 6.40 20.58
C GLN A 538 -21.50 6.29 19.66
N ALA A 539 -21.61 6.90 18.47
CA ALA A 539 -20.48 7.08 17.59
C ALA A 539 -19.67 8.27 18.09
N ILE A 540 -18.76 8.03 19.04
CA ILE A 540 -17.65 8.96 19.23
C ILE A 540 -16.79 8.80 17.99
N GLN A 541 -16.75 9.86 17.18
CA GLN A 541 -16.05 9.95 15.90
C GLN A 541 -14.83 9.02 15.85
N THR A 542 -15.01 7.86 15.21
CA THR A 542 -14.03 6.77 15.24
C THR A 542 -12.74 7.24 14.57
N VAL A 543 -11.63 7.22 15.30
CA VAL A 543 -10.30 7.21 14.68
C VAL A 543 -10.11 5.79 14.17
N THR A 544 -10.36 5.57 12.89
CA THR A 544 -10.20 4.26 12.26
C THR A 544 -8.72 3.90 12.16
N SER A 545 -8.40 2.60 12.08
CA SER A 545 -7.06 2.13 11.74
C SER A 545 -6.56 2.76 10.45
N ASP A 546 -7.46 3.05 9.52
CA ASP A 546 -7.12 3.73 8.26
C ASP A 546 -6.73 5.19 8.47
N ARG A 547 -7.27 5.85 9.51
CA ARG A 547 -6.87 7.22 9.89
C ARG A 547 -5.53 7.22 10.62
N ILE A 548 -5.20 6.16 11.36
CA ILE A 548 -3.86 5.93 11.93
C ILE A 548 -2.86 5.60 10.83
N LEU A 549 -3.20 4.69 9.91
CA LEU A 549 -2.37 4.35 8.75
C LEU A 549 -2.22 5.55 7.80
N ALA A 550 -3.22 6.42 7.70
CA ALA A 550 -3.12 7.68 6.97
C ALA A 550 -2.20 8.67 7.69
N LEU A 551 -2.23 8.74 9.03
CA LEU A 551 -1.28 9.53 9.82
C LEU A 551 0.15 8.98 9.73
N GLU A 552 0.33 7.66 9.72
CA GLU A 552 1.62 7.00 9.51
C GLU A 552 2.12 7.21 8.08
N ALA A 553 1.23 7.12 7.09
CA ALA A 553 1.54 7.42 5.69
C ALA A 553 1.85 8.92 5.48
N GLN A 554 1.17 9.82 6.20
CA GLN A 554 1.50 11.24 6.24
C GLN A 554 2.85 11.48 6.92
N GLY A 555 3.17 10.74 7.98
CA GLY A 555 4.48 10.77 8.61
C GLY A 555 5.59 10.32 7.65
N ALA A 556 5.36 9.22 6.93
CA ALA A 556 6.29 8.70 5.91
C ALA A 556 6.39 9.63 4.69
N ASP A 557 5.27 10.22 4.24
CA ASP A 557 5.26 11.21 3.16
C ASP A 557 5.93 12.52 3.59
N HIS A 558 5.79 12.94 4.85
CA HIS A 558 6.55 14.05 5.41
C HIS A 558 8.05 13.74 5.48
N GLU A 559 8.45 12.53 5.86
CA GLU A 559 9.86 12.13 5.82
C GLU A 559 10.41 12.09 4.38
N VAL A 560 9.63 11.61 3.41
CA VAL A 560 10.00 11.62 1.99
C VAL A 560 10.05 13.03 1.42
N ARG A 561 9.09 13.89 1.77
CA ARG A 561 9.08 15.31 1.38
C ARG A 561 10.21 16.09 2.04
N LEU A 562 10.57 15.77 3.29
CA LEU A 562 11.72 16.36 3.97
C LEU A 562 13.02 15.92 3.29
N ALA A 563 13.17 14.64 2.98
CA ALA A 563 14.34 14.13 2.22
C ALA A 563 14.40 14.68 0.80
N THR A 564 13.27 14.87 0.14
CA THR A 564 13.17 15.48 -1.21
C THR A 564 13.43 16.99 -1.15
N ALA A 565 12.97 17.67 -0.09
CA ALA A 565 13.27 19.08 0.14
C ALA A 565 14.73 19.30 0.52
N GLU A 566 15.36 18.36 1.24
CA GLU A 566 16.80 18.34 1.51
C GLU A 566 17.61 18.06 0.23
N ASP A 567 17.19 17.13 -0.63
CA ASP A 567 17.82 16.87 -1.95
C ASP A 567 17.60 18.02 -2.94
N ILE A 568 16.43 18.68 -2.92
CA ILE A 568 16.14 19.88 -3.72
C ILE A 568 16.91 21.08 -3.18
N ALA A 569 17.05 21.23 -1.86
CA ALA A 569 17.92 22.21 -1.23
C ALA A 569 19.37 21.98 -1.68
N ASP A 570 19.91 20.78 -1.53
CA ASP A 570 21.28 20.46 -1.94
C ASP A 570 21.53 20.70 -3.44
N LYS A 571 20.54 20.44 -4.31
CA LYS A 571 20.58 20.76 -5.74
C LYS A 571 20.42 22.25 -6.06
N LEU A 572 19.67 23.00 -5.25
CA LEU A 572 19.55 24.47 -5.34
C LEU A 572 20.79 25.20 -4.81
N PHE A 573 21.60 24.56 -3.96
CA PHE A 573 22.80 25.14 -3.35
C PHE A 573 24.12 24.76 -4.04
N ALA A 574 24.09 23.96 -5.10
CA ALA A 574 25.28 23.67 -5.90
C ALA A 574 25.62 24.83 -6.86
N ASN A 575 26.35 25.85 -6.38
CA ASN A 575 27.07 26.91 -7.12
C ASN A 575 26.78 27.00 -8.64
N ASP A 576 25.61 27.49 -9.04
CA ASP A 576 25.31 27.69 -10.46
C ASP A 576 26.10 28.90 -10.98
N VAL A 577 26.99 28.65 -11.95
CA VAL A 577 27.82 29.67 -12.60
C VAL A 577 27.21 29.98 -13.96
N GLN A 578 26.65 31.18 -14.11
CA GLN A 578 26.20 31.66 -15.41
C GLN A 578 27.40 32.20 -16.19
N GLU A 579 27.62 31.69 -17.40
CA GLU A 579 28.56 32.28 -18.37
C GLU A 579 27.79 33.11 -19.41
N VAL A 580 28.25 34.34 -19.68
CA VAL A 580 27.74 35.23 -20.73
C VAL A 580 28.89 35.58 -21.68
N GLY A 581 28.64 35.54 -22.98
CA GLY A 581 29.64 35.75 -24.02
C GLY A 581 30.34 34.44 -24.41
N ARG A 582 31.63 34.55 -24.73
CA ARG A 582 32.37 33.44 -25.34
C ARG A 582 32.58 32.28 -24.36
N ARG A 583 32.20 31.06 -24.73
CA ARG A 583 32.36 29.86 -23.88
C ARG A 583 33.70 29.13 -24.02
N VAL A 584 34.57 29.66 -24.87
CA VAL A 584 35.94 29.17 -25.08
C VAL A 584 36.90 30.36 -24.93
N PRO A 585 38.20 30.14 -24.66
CA PRO A 585 39.15 31.24 -24.49
C PRO A 585 39.08 32.27 -25.65
N PRO A 586 39.04 33.58 -25.34
CA PRO A 586 39.09 34.64 -26.34
C PRO A 586 40.35 34.61 -27.21
N VAL A 587 40.19 34.87 -28.50
CA VAL A 587 41.28 34.87 -29.51
C VAL A 587 41.47 36.23 -30.17
N ASP A 588 42.58 36.43 -30.90
CA ASP A 588 42.81 37.67 -31.65
C ASP A 588 41.81 37.87 -32.79
N GLY A 589 41.57 39.12 -33.16
CA GLY A 589 40.64 39.52 -34.21
C GLY A 589 40.82 40.98 -34.65
N SER A 590 39.76 41.51 -35.25
CA SER A 590 39.69 42.91 -35.69
C SER A 590 39.26 43.81 -34.54
N LEU A 591 39.92 44.97 -34.39
CA LEU A 591 39.58 45.96 -33.38
C LEU A 591 38.10 46.38 -33.52
N VAL A 592 37.37 46.39 -32.40
CA VAL A 592 35.99 46.88 -32.38
C VAL A 592 35.94 48.41 -32.46
N SER A 593 34.81 48.98 -32.89
CA SER A 593 34.63 50.43 -32.92
C SER A 593 34.69 51.04 -31.52
N ASP A 594 34.98 52.34 -31.43
CA ASP A 594 35.02 53.10 -30.16
C ASP A 594 33.60 53.30 -29.56
N SER A 595 33.05 52.21 -29.04
CA SER A 595 31.67 52.08 -28.56
C SER A 595 31.59 51.24 -27.29
N HIS A 596 30.46 51.29 -26.59
CA HIS A 596 30.10 50.31 -25.57
C HIS A 596 29.32 49.15 -26.21
N PHE A 597 29.73 47.94 -25.90
CA PHE A 597 29.15 46.70 -26.41
C PHE A 597 28.41 46.00 -25.28
N ILE A 598 27.11 45.74 -25.44
CA ILE A 598 26.25 45.12 -24.42
C ILE A 598 25.84 43.73 -24.90
N TRP A 599 26.15 42.68 -24.16
CA TRP A 599 25.75 41.31 -24.53
C TRP A 599 24.23 41.16 -24.41
N ASN A 600 23.61 40.45 -25.35
CA ASN A 600 22.16 40.30 -25.41
C ASN A 600 21.61 39.24 -24.42
N ALA A 601 22.45 38.43 -23.80
CA ALA A 601 22.02 37.56 -22.70
C ALA A 601 21.88 38.36 -21.40
N PRO A 602 20.67 38.44 -20.82
CA PRO A 602 20.50 38.98 -19.47
C PRO A 602 20.98 38.00 -18.40
N MET A 603 21.21 38.54 -17.21
CA MET A 603 21.42 37.79 -15.99
C MET A 603 20.16 36.99 -15.62
N ARG A 604 20.30 35.68 -15.38
CA ARG A 604 19.18 34.77 -15.08
C ARG A 604 18.64 34.95 -13.67
N GLY A 605 19.52 35.20 -12.72
CA GLY A 605 19.22 35.48 -11.32
C GLY A 605 20.05 36.65 -10.80
N ASN A 606 19.88 36.95 -9.52
CA ASN A 606 20.79 37.87 -8.84
C ASN A 606 22.13 37.16 -8.68
N GLY A 607 23.24 37.82 -8.96
CA GLY A 607 24.55 37.18 -8.89
C GLY A 607 25.69 38.19 -8.80
N THR A 608 26.91 37.71 -8.68
CA THR A 608 28.11 38.56 -8.69
C THR A 608 29.03 38.14 -9.82
N LEU A 609 29.55 39.11 -10.57
CA LEU A 609 30.57 38.84 -11.59
C LEU A 609 31.86 38.37 -10.91
N THR A 610 32.29 37.17 -11.23
CA THR A 610 33.47 36.51 -10.63
C THR A 610 34.65 36.44 -11.59
N GLU A 611 34.43 36.51 -12.90
CA GLU A 611 35.52 36.42 -13.88
C GLU A 611 35.17 37.15 -15.18
N VAL A 612 36.15 37.80 -15.80
CA VAL A 612 36.08 38.31 -17.18
C VAL A 612 37.26 37.77 -17.97
N GLN A 613 37.01 37.06 -19.06
CA GLN A 613 38.06 36.70 -20.02
C GLN A 613 37.95 37.58 -21.26
N ILE A 614 39.06 38.10 -21.76
CA ILE A 614 39.06 39.00 -22.93
C ILE A 614 40.35 38.89 -23.75
N PHE A 615 40.27 39.14 -25.06
CA PHE A 615 41.45 39.40 -25.88
C PHE A 615 41.58 40.90 -26.19
N VAL A 616 42.67 41.52 -25.72
CA VAL A 616 42.97 42.94 -25.84
C VAL A 616 43.89 43.17 -27.04
N LYS A 617 43.48 43.99 -28.02
CA LYS A 617 44.27 44.20 -29.24
C LYS A 617 45.50 45.04 -28.99
N GLU A 618 45.33 46.10 -28.22
CA GLU A 618 46.36 47.07 -27.86
C GLU A 618 46.12 47.52 -26.42
N ALA A 619 47.20 47.84 -25.71
CA ALA A 619 47.11 48.25 -24.32
C ALA A 619 46.25 49.52 -24.18
N GLY A 620 45.31 49.53 -23.25
CA GLY A 620 44.40 50.66 -23.10
C GLY A 620 43.42 50.54 -21.95
N THR A 621 42.59 51.57 -21.83
CA THR A 621 41.59 51.69 -20.76
C THR A 621 40.30 51.00 -21.16
N PHE A 622 39.81 50.14 -20.29
CA PHE A 622 38.57 49.40 -20.41
C PHE A 622 37.54 49.93 -19.43
N THR A 623 36.28 49.91 -19.83
CA THR A 623 35.14 50.22 -18.96
C THR A 623 34.16 49.06 -18.99
N LEU A 624 33.95 48.42 -17.84
CA LEU A 624 32.96 47.39 -17.60
C LEU A 624 31.71 48.02 -16.99
N VAL A 625 30.55 47.69 -17.51
CA VAL A 625 29.30 48.37 -17.19
C VAL A 625 28.17 47.40 -16.96
N ARG A 626 27.36 47.68 -15.95
CA ARG A 626 26.07 47.02 -15.70
C ARG A 626 24.93 47.86 -16.26
N TRP A 627 24.04 47.22 -17.00
CA TRP A 627 22.90 47.86 -17.67
C TRP A 627 21.57 47.23 -17.23
N SER A 628 20.53 48.03 -17.07
CA SER A 628 19.14 47.55 -17.01
C SER A 628 18.42 47.87 -18.30
N ARG A 629 17.49 47.02 -18.77
CA ARG A 629 16.71 47.27 -19.97
C ARG A 629 15.21 47.36 -19.65
N VAL A 630 14.54 48.36 -20.21
CA VAL A 630 13.07 48.46 -20.28
C VAL A 630 12.72 48.75 -21.73
N ASP A 631 11.94 47.87 -22.36
CA ASP A 631 11.65 47.88 -23.80
C ASP A 631 12.94 47.92 -24.63
N ASN A 632 13.08 48.91 -25.51
CA ASN A 632 14.29 49.14 -26.30
C ASN A 632 15.24 50.14 -25.66
N THR A 633 15.07 50.50 -24.39
CA THR A 633 15.94 51.46 -23.70
C THR A 633 16.81 50.75 -22.66
N VAL A 634 18.13 50.95 -22.75
CA VAL A 634 19.11 50.53 -21.75
C VAL A 634 19.55 51.72 -20.90
N THR A 635 19.66 51.48 -19.59
CA THR A 635 20.09 52.46 -18.60
C THR A 635 21.28 51.92 -17.82
N ARG A 636 22.33 52.72 -17.71
CA ARG A 636 23.57 52.42 -17.00
C ARG A 636 23.34 52.39 -15.50
N ARG A 637 23.87 51.38 -14.81
CA ARG A 637 23.65 51.15 -13.37
C ARG A 637 24.92 51.17 -12.54
N ASP A 638 26.00 50.59 -13.05
CA ASP A 638 27.31 50.62 -12.40
C ASP A 638 28.43 50.59 -13.45
N VAL A 639 29.60 51.12 -13.08
CA VAL A 639 30.73 51.40 -13.97
C VAL A 639 32.03 51.10 -13.27
N ARG A 640 32.88 50.31 -13.91
CA ARG A 640 34.25 50.06 -13.47
C ARG A 640 35.22 50.34 -14.60
N THR A 641 36.31 51.01 -14.30
CA THR A 641 37.35 51.36 -15.28
C THR A 641 38.67 50.76 -14.82
N PHE A 642 39.39 50.12 -15.73
CA PHE A 642 40.68 49.48 -15.48
C PHE A 642 41.53 49.52 -16.75
N THR A 643 42.83 49.28 -16.64
CA THR A 643 43.76 49.32 -17.79
C THR A 643 44.36 47.94 -17.99
N LEU A 644 44.39 47.47 -19.25
CA LEU A 644 44.95 46.17 -19.60
C LEU A 644 46.10 46.30 -20.60
N PRO A 645 47.13 45.43 -20.52
CA PRO A 645 48.09 45.26 -21.60
C PRO A 645 47.47 44.53 -22.80
N ALA A 646 48.15 44.57 -23.96
CA ALA A 646 47.76 43.79 -25.13
C ALA A 646 47.91 42.27 -24.89
N GLY A 647 47.01 41.46 -25.46
CA GLY A 647 46.96 40.00 -25.34
C GLY A 647 45.72 39.47 -24.61
N SER A 648 45.68 38.16 -24.36
CA SER A 648 44.62 37.53 -23.57
C SER A 648 44.75 37.88 -22.09
N ALA A 649 43.65 38.27 -21.46
CA ALA A 649 43.57 38.56 -20.03
C ALA A 649 42.41 37.80 -19.38
N VAL A 650 42.63 37.34 -18.15
CA VAL A 650 41.59 36.80 -17.25
C VAL A 650 41.58 37.70 -16.02
N LEU A 651 40.44 38.35 -15.78
CA LEU A 651 40.26 39.32 -14.72
C LEU A 651 39.35 38.73 -13.65
N THR A 652 39.71 38.99 -12.42
CA THR A 652 38.95 38.67 -11.21
C THR A 652 38.39 39.96 -10.60
N PRO A 653 37.50 39.91 -9.59
CA PRO A 653 36.92 41.11 -8.98
C PRO A 653 37.97 42.12 -8.50
N GLY A 654 39.15 41.67 -8.07
CA GLY A 654 40.25 42.57 -7.69
C GLY A 654 40.72 43.48 -8.83
N ASP A 655 40.74 42.97 -10.06
CA ASP A 655 41.30 43.66 -11.23
C ASP A 655 40.41 44.81 -11.74
N PHE A 656 39.10 44.74 -11.47
CA PHE A 656 38.13 45.78 -11.83
C PHE A 656 37.51 46.51 -10.62
N GLY A 657 38.18 46.45 -9.46
CA GLY A 657 37.87 47.32 -8.31
C GLY A 657 36.80 46.80 -7.34
N GLY A 658 36.66 45.48 -7.21
CA GLY A 658 35.82 44.78 -6.23
C GLY A 658 34.70 43.95 -6.86
N THR A 659 33.81 43.43 -6.02
CA THR A 659 32.64 42.66 -6.46
C THR A 659 31.67 43.56 -7.23
N MET A 660 31.18 43.08 -8.37
CA MET A 660 30.17 43.77 -9.17
C MET A 660 28.89 42.92 -9.17
N PRO A 661 27.90 43.25 -8.31
CA PRO A 661 26.65 42.50 -8.24
C PRO A 661 25.75 42.85 -9.44
N PHE A 662 24.97 41.88 -9.89
CA PHE A 662 23.95 42.02 -10.92
C PHE A 662 22.62 41.48 -10.39
N LEU A 663 21.54 42.15 -10.77
CA LEU A 663 20.17 41.68 -10.55
C LEU A 663 19.70 40.86 -11.75
N ALA A 664 18.73 39.98 -11.51
CA ALA A 664 18.05 39.25 -12.57
C ALA A 664 17.50 40.23 -13.63
N GLY A 665 17.74 39.95 -14.91
CA GLY A 665 17.33 40.80 -16.04
C GLY A 665 18.29 41.94 -16.39
N GLU A 666 19.35 42.19 -15.61
CA GLU A 666 20.41 43.14 -16.00
C GLU A 666 21.37 42.54 -17.03
N TYR A 667 22.12 43.39 -17.71
CA TYR A 667 23.03 43.03 -18.81
C TYR A 667 24.43 43.54 -18.52
N VAL A 668 25.44 42.81 -18.98
CA VAL A 668 26.85 43.23 -18.91
C VAL A 668 27.26 43.89 -20.22
N GLY A 669 28.05 44.96 -20.11
CA GLY A 669 28.63 45.63 -21.26
C GLY A 669 30.08 46.02 -21.03
N LEU A 670 30.82 46.18 -22.13
CA LEU A 670 32.25 46.46 -22.13
C LEU A 670 32.60 47.49 -23.20
N HIS A 671 33.57 48.34 -22.88
CA HIS A 671 34.18 49.29 -23.79
C HIS A 671 35.71 49.25 -23.64
N GLY A 672 36.43 49.40 -24.74
CA GLY A 672 37.89 49.45 -24.78
C GLY A 672 38.45 48.82 -26.07
N PRO A 673 39.78 48.77 -26.22
CA PRO A 673 40.44 48.28 -27.45
C PRO A 673 40.49 46.73 -27.52
N PHE A 674 39.33 46.07 -27.52
CA PHE A 674 39.22 44.61 -27.71
C PHE A 674 38.80 44.25 -29.14
N VAL A 675 38.70 42.96 -29.41
CA VAL A 675 38.52 42.44 -30.76
C VAL A 675 37.20 41.74 -30.98
N SER A 676 36.82 41.66 -32.25
CA SER A 676 35.76 40.80 -32.75
C SER A 676 36.27 39.89 -33.87
N THR A 677 35.67 38.71 -34.02
CA THR A 677 35.96 37.76 -35.10
C THR A 677 34.72 37.49 -35.96
N PRO A 678 34.89 37.23 -37.28
CA PRO A 678 33.80 36.74 -38.11
C PRO A 678 33.34 35.35 -37.62
N GLY A 679 32.04 35.17 -37.41
CA GLY A 679 31.49 33.88 -36.96
C GLY A 679 30.12 33.99 -36.31
N ALA A 680 29.54 32.84 -35.96
CA ALA A 680 28.29 32.80 -35.18
C ALA A 680 28.49 33.48 -33.83
N VAL A 681 27.56 34.38 -33.48
CA VAL A 681 27.59 35.08 -32.20
C VAL A 681 27.18 34.18 -31.04
N ASP A 682 27.82 34.38 -29.89
CA ASP A 682 27.39 33.79 -28.64
C ASP A 682 26.13 34.51 -28.12
N ASP A 683 25.28 33.79 -27.40
CA ASP A 683 24.16 34.33 -26.62
C ASP A 683 23.20 35.28 -27.37
N GLY A 684 23.00 35.03 -28.67
CA GLY A 684 22.03 35.79 -29.49
C GLY A 684 22.50 37.20 -29.89
N GLY A 685 23.80 37.50 -29.75
CA GLY A 685 24.41 38.74 -30.24
C GLY A 685 24.64 39.82 -29.18
N TRP A 686 24.86 41.05 -29.64
CA TRP A 686 25.20 42.19 -28.78
C TRP A 686 24.68 43.51 -29.35
N PHE A 687 24.59 44.54 -28.51
CA PHE A 687 24.17 45.89 -28.90
C PHE A 687 25.35 46.85 -28.92
N ASN A 688 25.38 47.75 -29.90
CA ASN A 688 26.33 48.85 -29.95
C ASN A 688 25.67 50.12 -29.38
N VAL A 689 26.27 50.73 -28.36
CA VAL A 689 25.85 52.04 -27.86
C VAL A 689 27.02 53.01 -27.84
N VAL A 690 26.75 54.28 -28.17
CA VAL A 690 27.75 55.36 -28.13
C VAL A 690 28.29 55.51 -26.71
N ASN A 691 29.61 55.61 -26.58
CA ASN A 691 30.29 55.73 -25.29
C ASN A 691 29.84 56.98 -24.50
N GLY A 692 29.82 56.87 -23.17
CA GLY A 692 29.66 58.01 -22.25
C GLY A 692 28.24 58.50 -21.97
N VAL A 693 27.19 57.73 -22.27
CA VAL A 693 25.79 58.14 -22.02
C VAL A 693 25.03 57.16 -21.14
N ASP A 694 24.28 57.69 -20.17
CA ASP A 694 23.64 56.89 -19.12
C ASP A 694 22.31 56.22 -19.55
N VAL A 695 21.63 56.71 -20.59
CA VAL A 695 20.37 56.13 -21.11
C VAL A 695 20.35 56.15 -22.63
N ARG A 696 20.02 55.02 -23.29
CA ARG A 696 20.00 54.91 -24.75
C ARG A 696 18.93 53.94 -25.27
N THR A 697 18.35 54.25 -26.42
CA THR A 697 17.58 53.28 -27.19
C THR A 697 18.51 52.39 -28.01
N ILE A 698 18.35 51.07 -27.89
CA ILE A 698 19.08 50.05 -28.65
C ILE A 698 18.23 49.53 -29.82
N GLY A 699 18.90 49.21 -30.93
CA GLY A 699 18.29 48.56 -32.09
C GLY A 699 18.26 47.03 -31.95
N ALA A 700 18.09 46.33 -33.08
CA ALA A 700 18.25 44.88 -33.11
C ALA A 700 19.70 44.48 -32.76
N PRO A 701 19.91 43.33 -32.09
CA PRO A 701 21.24 42.85 -31.74
C PRO A 701 22.06 42.55 -33.02
N VAL A 702 23.34 42.87 -32.98
CA VAL A 702 24.31 42.53 -34.03
C VAL A 702 24.67 41.05 -33.90
N THR A 703 24.46 40.31 -35.00
CA THR A 703 24.68 38.85 -35.04
C THR A 703 25.74 38.41 -36.06
N SER A 704 26.37 39.36 -36.76
CA SER A 704 27.31 39.07 -37.84
C SER A 704 28.78 38.88 -37.40
N ASN A 705 29.15 39.43 -36.24
CA ASN A 705 30.50 39.34 -35.68
C ASN A 705 30.42 38.98 -34.20
N ARG A 706 31.29 38.08 -33.76
CA ARG A 706 31.40 37.66 -32.36
C ARG A 706 32.41 38.51 -31.61
N LEU A 707 32.06 38.93 -30.40
CA LEU A 707 32.97 39.65 -29.49
C LEU A 707 33.85 38.66 -28.73
N GLU A 708 35.14 38.94 -28.63
CA GLU A 708 36.12 38.08 -27.96
C GLU A 708 36.23 38.43 -26.46
N ALA A 709 35.11 38.30 -25.75
CA ALA A 709 35.05 38.38 -24.29
C ALA A 709 34.00 37.44 -23.68
N SER A 710 34.22 37.04 -22.43
CA SER A 710 33.41 36.14 -21.62
C SER A 710 33.29 36.64 -20.19
N PHE A 711 32.16 36.40 -19.55
CA PHE A 711 31.83 36.84 -18.20
C PHE A 711 31.25 35.68 -17.42
N LYS A 712 31.78 35.41 -16.22
CA LYS A 712 31.24 34.38 -15.31
C LYS A 712 30.61 35.02 -14.09
N PHE A 713 29.43 34.53 -13.71
CA PHE A 713 28.67 35.04 -12.59
C PHE A 713 28.31 33.91 -11.63
N ALA A 714 28.61 34.08 -10.35
CA ALA A 714 28.07 33.23 -9.30
C ALA A 714 26.65 33.70 -8.96
N GLN A 715 25.65 32.85 -9.18
CA GLN A 715 24.25 33.17 -8.89
C GLN A 715 23.94 32.99 -7.39
N ASN A 716 23.31 34.00 -6.80
CA ASN A 716 22.74 33.96 -5.45
C ASN A 716 21.23 33.75 -5.58
N TYR A 717 20.76 32.51 -5.47
CA TYR A 717 19.33 32.27 -5.27
C TYR A 717 18.95 32.70 -3.85
N GLN A 718 17.89 33.52 -3.72
CA GLN A 718 17.41 33.94 -2.40
C GLN A 718 16.98 32.72 -1.59
N VAL A 719 17.48 32.64 -0.35
CA VAL A 719 17.05 31.65 0.64
C VAL A 719 15.54 31.82 0.85
N VAL A 720 14.76 30.81 0.49
CA VAL A 720 13.39 30.72 0.99
C VAL A 720 13.51 30.24 2.44
N THR A 721 13.48 31.19 3.37
CA THR A 721 13.40 30.85 4.80
C THR A 721 12.02 30.28 5.11
N ALA A 722 11.92 29.46 6.16
CA ALA A 722 10.65 28.93 6.63
C ALA A 722 9.62 30.04 6.90
N GLU A 723 10.05 31.21 7.38
CA GLU A 723 9.16 32.38 7.50
C GLU A 723 8.61 32.87 6.16
N ARG A 724 9.42 32.93 5.09
CA ARG A 724 8.93 33.43 3.79
C ARG A 724 7.99 32.45 3.11
N PHE A 725 8.17 31.16 3.34
CA PHE A 725 7.22 30.12 2.92
C PHE A 725 5.89 30.26 3.67
N ARG A 726 5.94 30.51 4.97
CA ARG A 726 4.77 30.75 5.83
C ARG A 726 4.02 32.04 5.47
N GLU A 727 4.74 33.11 5.12
CA GLU A 727 4.15 34.36 4.64
C GLU A 727 3.43 34.18 3.28
N LEU A 728 3.92 33.28 2.42
CA LEU A 728 3.27 32.93 1.16
C LEU A 728 2.03 32.04 1.36
N GLU A 729 2.05 31.14 2.34
CA GLU A 729 0.85 30.40 2.80
C GLU A 729 -0.20 31.35 3.39
N GLU A 730 0.21 32.29 4.23
CA GLU A 730 -0.69 33.25 4.86
C GLU A 730 -1.27 34.26 3.85
N ALA A 731 -0.47 34.70 2.86
CA ALA A 731 -0.91 35.57 1.77
C ALA A 731 -1.82 34.86 0.75
N ALA A 732 -1.78 33.53 0.67
CA ALA A 732 -2.69 32.73 -0.15
C ALA A 732 -4.10 32.57 0.46
N GLY A 733 -4.34 33.14 1.66
CA GLY A 733 -5.66 33.24 2.28
C GLY A 733 -5.89 32.23 3.41
N GLY A 734 -5.42 32.59 4.61
CA GLY A 734 -5.71 31.83 5.83
C GLY A 734 -7.19 31.87 6.25
N GLY A 735 -7.69 30.74 6.75
CA GLY A 735 -9.00 30.71 7.42
C GLY A 735 -9.69 29.35 7.60
N GLY A 736 -8.97 28.26 7.88
CA GLY A 736 -9.58 27.00 8.30
C GLY A 736 -8.55 25.91 8.49
N SER A 737 -8.47 25.34 9.70
CA SER A 737 -7.74 24.11 9.98
C SER A 737 -8.28 22.99 9.07
N ILE A 738 -7.55 22.68 8.01
CA ILE A 738 -7.85 21.60 7.07
C ILE A 738 -7.12 20.34 7.57
N ASP A 739 -7.89 19.34 7.97
CA ASP A 739 -7.42 17.96 8.22
C ASP A 739 -6.87 17.40 6.90
N ASP A 740 -5.54 17.32 6.75
CA ASP A 740 -4.87 17.00 5.46
C ASP A 740 -4.85 15.50 5.10
N GLY A 741 -5.85 14.76 5.60
CA GLY A 741 -6.28 13.44 5.08
C GLY A 741 -7.58 13.52 4.29
N ALA A 742 -8.27 14.67 4.33
CA ALA A 742 -9.31 14.98 3.38
C ALA A 742 -8.62 15.41 2.08
N VAL A 743 -8.75 14.59 1.04
CA VAL A 743 -8.70 15.10 -0.32
C VAL A 743 -9.87 16.08 -0.42
N ILE A 744 -9.66 17.34 -0.04
CA ILE A 744 -10.69 18.37 -0.22
C ILE A 744 -10.93 18.44 -1.72
N PRO A 745 -12.19 18.31 -2.18
CA PRO A 745 -12.49 18.60 -3.55
C PRO A 745 -12.04 20.02 -3.83
N SER A 746 -10.99 20.20 -4.63
CA SER A 746 -10.55 21.56 -4.96
C SER A 746 -11.77 22.31 -5.51
N ARG A 747 -11.86 23.61 -5.24
CA ARG A 747 -12.98 24.43 -5.74
C ARG A 747 -13.08 24.38 -7.28
N GLU A 748 -11.98 24.05 -7.95
CA GLU A 748 -11.91 23.80 -9.40
C GLU A 748 -12.62 22.49 -9.83
N TRP A 749 -12.78 21.50 -8.94
CA TRP A 749 -13.54 20.28 -9.22
C TRP A 749 -15.05 20.52 -9.27
N LEU A 750 -15.49 21.59 -8.60
CA LEU A 750 -16.88 22.05 -8.48
C LEU A 750 -17.29 23.06 -9.57
N ALA A 751 -16.35 23.57 -10.37
CA ALA A 751 -16.62 24.55 -11.43
C ALA A 751 -17.09 23.82 -12.71
N PRO A 752 -18.37 23.93 -13.10
CA PRO A 752 -18.89 23.24 -14.29
C PRO A 752 -18.35 23.80 -15.61
N ASP A 753 -17.69 24.96 -15.58
CA ASP A 753 -17.32 25.84 -16.69
C ASP A 753 -15.82 25.88 -17.04
N ALA A 754 -14.94 25.20 -16.28
CA ALA A 754 -13.51 25.12 -16.61
C ALA A 754 -13.28 24.19 -17.83
N ALA A 755 -12.89 24.78 -18.95
CA ALA A 755 -12.84 24.16 -20.29
C ALA A 755 -11.95 22.91 -20.45
N GLU A 756 -11.14 22.53 -19.46
CA GLU A 756 -10.29 21.33 -19.55
C GLU A 756 -10.36 20.37 -18.34
N ARG A 757 -11.22 20.61 -17.34
CA ARG A 757 -11.48 19.71 -16.18
C ARG A 757 -10.29 18.80 -15.81
N ALA A 758 -9.12 19.39 -15.56
CA ALA A 758 -7.90 18.64 -15.27
C ALA A 758 -8.16 17.71 -14.07
N ALA A 759 -8.11 16.39 -14.30
CA ALA A 759 -8.33 15.42 -13.23
C ALA A 759 -7.07 15.33 -12.37
N PRO A 760 -7.18 15.23 -11.04
CA PRO A 760 -6.09 14.72 -10.24
C PRO A 760 -5.73 13.28 -10.70
N LEU A 761 -4.46 12.90 -10.52
CA LEU A 761 -4.04 11.50 -10.59
C LEU A 761 -5.01 10.64 -9.78
N ILE A 762 -5.52 9.55 -10.37
CA ILE A 762 -6.42 8.61 -9.69
C ILE A 762 -5.74 8.12 -8.41
N GLY A 763 -6.30 8.44 -7.25
CA GLY A 763 -5.90 7.85 -5.98
C GLY A 763 -6.41 6.41 -5.89
N GLY A 764 -5.77 5.44 -6.56
CA GLY A 764 -6.20 4.04 -6.49
C GLY A 764 -5.61 3.05 -7.51
N ARG A 765 -4.55 2.35 -7.07
CA ARG A 765 -3.94 1.05 -7.44
C ARG A 765 -4.10 0.46 -8.87
N LEU A 766 -2.93 0.08 -9.42
CA LEU A 766 -2.61 -0.73 -10.62
C LEU A 766 -3.32 -2.12 -10.76
N HIS A 767 -4.26 -2.50 -9.90
CA HIS A 767 -4.81 -3.86 -9.81
C HIS A 767 -6.24 -4.02 -10.33
N GLN A 768 -6.78 -3.06 -11.08
CA GLN A 768 -8.16 -3.02 -11.59
C GLN A 768 -8.51 -4.08 -12.65
N ARG A 769 -7.59 -4.99 -12.97
CA ARG A 769 -7.86 -6.11 -13.89
C ARG A 769 -8.42 -7.27 -13.08
N LEU A 770 -9.54 -7.84 -13.55
CA LEU A 770 -9.99 -9.14 -13.05
C LEU A 770 -8.87 -10.15 -13.25
N HIS A 771 -8.61 -10.95 -12.21
CA HIS A 771 -7.60 -11.99 -12.28
C HIS A 771 -7.94 -12.98 -13.41
N PRO A 772 -6.93 -13.54 -14.09
CA PRO A 772 -7.17 -14.58 -15.09
C PRO A 772 -7.97 -15.72 -14.48
N VAL A 773 -9.00 -16.19 -15.19
CA VAL A 773 -9.80 -17.30 -14.68
C VAL A 773 -8.96 -18.59 -14.66
N VAL A 774 -8.70 -19.10 -13.45
CA VAL A 774 -8.01 -20.37 -13.25
C VAL A 774 -8.87 -21.51 -13.82
N GLY A 775 -8.22 -22.43 -14.54
CA GLY A 775 -8.90 -23.61 -15.10
C GLY A 775 -9.64 -23.36 -16.42
N ARG A 776 -9.58 -22.15 -17.00
CA ARG A 776 -10.07 -21.89 -18.36
C ARG A 776 -9.43 -22.86 -19.37
N ARG A 777 -10.22 -23.32 -20.33
CA ARG A 777 -9.78 -24.19 -21.44
C ARG A 777 -10.39 -23.71 -22.74
N THR A 778 -9.59 -23.59 -23.79
CA THR A 778 -10.07 -23.21 -25.11
C THR A 778 -10.58 -24.44 -25.85
N LEU A 779 -11.84 -24.39 -26.29
CA LEU A 779 -12.51 -25.45 -27.05
C LEU A 779 -12.44 -25.20 -28.56
N ALA A 780 -12.28 -23.95 -28.98
CA ALA A 780 -12.01 -23.57 -30.37
C ALA A 780 -11.35 -22.18 -30.41
N MET A 781 -10.45 -21.96 -31.37
CA MET A 781 -9.72 -20.69 -31.56
C MET A 781 -9.86 -20.25 -33.01
N PHE A 782 -10.42 -19.05 -33.23
CA PHE A 782 -10.73 -18.51 -34.57
C PHE A 782 -10.03 -17.16 -34.84
N ASP A 783 -8.75 -17.06 -34.50
CA ASP A 783 -7.96 -15.85 -34.73
C ASP A 783 -7.48 -15.70 -36.19
N THR A 784 -7.26 -16.82 -36.89
CA THR A 784 -6.82 -16.87 -38.30
C THR A 784 -7.60 -17.94 -39.08
N LEU A 785 -7.66 -17.83 -40.41
CA LEU A 785 -8.31 -18.84 -41.27
C LEU A 785 -7.61 -20.20 -41.19
N SER A 786 -6.31 -20.24 -40.94
CA SER A 786 -5.57 -21.51 -40.79
C SER A 786 -6.01 -22.33 -39.58
N ASN A 787 -6.57 -21.68 -38.56
CA ASN A 787 -7.09 -22.35 -37.37
C ASN A 787 -8.55 -22.79 -37.53
N ILE A 788 -9.10 -22.71 -38.74
CA ILE A 788 -10.46 -23.12 -39.08
C ILE A 788 -10.39 -24.23 -40.12
N SER A 789 -11.05 -25.35 -39.85
CA SER A 789 -10.92 -26.57 -40.64
C SER A 789 -11.32 -26.41 -42.13
N ASN A 790 -12.23 -25.48 -42.41
CA ASN A 790 -12.63 -25.10 -43.77
C ASN A 790 -12.27 -23.65 -44.15
N GLY A 791 -11.39 -22.98 -43.40
CA GLY A 791 -11.13 -21.53 -43.47
C GLY A 791 -10.89 -21.00 -44.88
N ASP A 792 -9.92 -21.58 -45.60
CA ASP A 792 -9.55 -21.14 -46.95
C ASP A 792 -10.61 -21.43 -48.03
N SER A 793 -11.50 -22.40 -47.76
CA SER A 793 -12.48 -22.88 -48.73
C SER A 793 -13.87 -22.27 -48.55
N ASN A 794 -14.11 -21.59 -47.42
CA ASN A 794 -15.42 -21.08 -47.05
C ASN A 794 -15.56 -19.60 -47.46
N PRO A 795 -16.33 -19.27 -48.51
CA PRO A 795 -16.45 -17.89 -49.01
C PRO A 795 -17.16 -16.94 -48.04
N ALA A 796 -17.80 -17.46 -46.99
CA ALA A 796 -18.38 -16.65 -45.92
C ALA A 796 -17.35 -16.18 -44.89
N LEU A 797 -16.11 -16.69 -44.95
CA LEU A 797 -15.04 -16.34 -44.02
C LEU A 797 -14.00 -15.48 -44.75
N THR A 798 -13.58 -14.40 -44.09
CA THR A 798 -12.44 -13.59 -44.53
C THR A 798 -11.55 -13.30 -43.34
N GLU A 799 -10.26 -13.10 -43.61
CA GLU A 799 -9.29 -12.61 -42.63
C GLU A 799 -8.60 -11.37 -43.17
N GLY A 800 -8.36 -10.40 -42.31
CA GLY A 800 -7.63 -9.20 -42.66
C GLY A 800 -7.02 -8.51 -41.45
N PRO A 801 -6.04 -7.62 -41.67
CA PRO A 801 -5.44 -6.83 -40.61
C PRO A 801 -6.51 -6.08 -39.82
N SER A 802 -6.46 -6.18 -38.51
CA SER A 802 -7.37 -5.47 -37.62
C SER A 802 -6.57 -4.89 -36.46
N LEU A 803 -6.52 -3.57 -36.37
CA LEU A 803 -5.95 -2.87 -35.20
C LEU A 803 -6.70 -3.18 -33.90
N GLN A 804 -7.88 -3.79 -34.04
CA GLN A 804 -8.73 -4.21 -32.94
C GLN A 804 -8.79 -5.73 -32.83
N ALA A 805 -7.91 -6.49 -33.49
CA ALA A 805 -7.83 -7.94 -33.33
C ALA A 805 -7.73 -8.33 -31.85
N MET A 806 -8.50 -9.33 -31.43
CA MET A 806 -8.47 -9.81 -30.04
C MET A 806 -7.14 -10.52 -29.72
N ILE A 807 -6.63 -11.29 -30.68
CA ILE A 807 -5.34 -11.98 -30.64
C ILE A 807 -4.64 -11.70 -31.97
N GLY A 808 -3.34 -11.41 -31.94
CA GLY A 808 -2.55 -11.23 -33.15
C GLY A 808 -2.83 -9.91 -33.88
N ALA A 809 -2.54 -9.88 -35.18
CA ALA A 809 -2.66 -8.69 -36.03
C ALA A 809 -3.88 -8.72 -36.97
N SER A 810 -4.61 -9.84 -37.01
CA SER A 810 -5.76 -10.09 -37.88
C SER A 810 -6.95 -10.63 -37.10
N ALA A 811 -8.14 -10.58 -37.70
CA ALA A 811 -9.34 -11.19 -37.13
C ALA A 811 -10.13 -11.91 -38.22
N VAL A 812 -10.67 -13.08 -37.90
CA VAL A 812 -11.60 -13.79 -38.78
C VAL A 812 -12.97 -13.14 -38.71
N ARG A 813 -13.48 -12.77 -39.88
CA ARG A 813 -14.81 -12.20 -40.09
C ARG A 813 -15.70 -13.21 -40.80
N ILE A 814 -16.85 -13.47 -40.19
CA ILE A 814 -17.95 -14.19 -40.83
C ILE A 814 -18.87 -13.17 -41.51
N THR A 815 -19.23 -13.44 -42.76
CA THR A 815 -20.28 -12.72 -43.48
C THR A 815 -21.27 -13.72 -44.07
N THR A 816 -22.52 -13.70 -43.60
CA THR A 816 -23.56 -14.63 -44.07
C THR A 816 -24.65 -13.87 -44.83
N THR A 817 -25.01 -14.32 -46.03
CA THR A 817 -26.10 -13.76 -46.85
C THR A 817 -27.14 -14.82 -47.17
N GLY A 818 -28.43 -14.50 -47.03
CA GLY A 818 -29.49 -15.29 -47.68
C GLY A 818 -29.90 -16.59 -46.99
N GLY A 819 -29.93 -16.65 -45.65
CA GLY A 819 -30.59 -17.75 -44.94
C GLY A 819 -29.83 -19.08 -44.90
N SER A 820 -28.59 -19.14 -45.41
CA SER A 820 -27.73 -20.32 -45.27
C SER A 820 -26.95 -20.25 -43.96
N GLU A 821 -26.82 -21.39 -43.28
CA GLU A 821 -26.01 -21.50 -42.05
C GLU A 821 -24.53 -21.59 -42.42
N VAL A 822 -23.72 -20.80 -41.73
CA VAL A 822 -22.26 -20.85 -41.80
C VAL A 822 -21.76 -21.55 -40.55
N SER A 823 -21.02 -22.64 -40.76
CA SER A 823 -20.41 -23.44 -39.69
C SER A 823 -18.91 -23.21 -39.66
N VAL A 824 -18.39 -22.92 -38.47
CA VAL A 824 -16.97 -22.68 -38.19
C VAL A 824 -16.53 -23.65 -37.11
N ALA A 825 -15.53 -24.46 -37.43
CA ALA A 825 -14.95 -25.46 -36.54
C ALA A 825 -13.43 -25.26 -36.48
N PRO A 826 -12.77 -25.55 -35.34
CA PRO A 826 -11.32 -25.44 -35.25
C PRO A 826 -10.65 -26.43 -36.22
N ASP A 827 -9.44 -26.14 -36.69
CA ASP A 827 -8.66 -27.02 -37.56
C ASP A 827 -8.42 -28.41 -36.96
N GLU A 828 -8.20 -28.49 -35.64
CA GLU A 828 -7.99 -29.73 -34.92
C GLU A 828 -8.83 -29.88 -33.64
N ALA A 829 -9.05 -31.14 -33.24
CA ALA A 829 -9.68 -31.44 -31.96
C ALA A 829 -8.66 -31.32 -30.83
N GLY A 830 -8.99 -30.51 -29.83
CA GLY A 830 -8.16 -30.33 -28.64
C GLY A 830 -8.11 -31.55 -27.71
N GLN A 831 -7.43 -31.33 -26.57
CA GLN A 831 -7.40 -32.28 -25.47
C GLN A 831 -8.80 -32.40 -24.83
N PRO A 832 -9.17 -33.57 -24.29
CA PRO A 832 -10.43 -33.72 -23.55
C PRO A 832 -10.52 -32.75 -22.37
N VAL A 833 -11.67 -32.08 -22.25
CA VAL A 833 -12.01 -31.13 -21.19
C VAL A 833 -13.30 -31.58 -20.52
N ASP A 834 -13.29 -31.65 -19.20
CA ASP A 834 -14.52 -31.75 -18.41
C ASP A 834 -15.18 -30.38 -18.35
N VAL A 835 -16.29 -30.24 -19.06
CA VAL A 835 -17.04 -28.98 -19.14
C VAL A 835 -18.16 -28.89 -18.11
N ARG A 836 -18.35 -29.91 -17.27
CA ARG A 836 -19.43 -29.92 -16.27
C ARG A 836 -19.24 -28.83 -15.23
N GLY A 837 -20.34 -28.24 -14.79
CA GLY A 837 -20.31 -27.25 -13.70
C GLY A 837 -19.59 -25.96 -14.06
N GLY A 838 -19.63 -25.53 -15.32
CA GLY A 838 -19.11 -24.23 -15.75
C GLY A 838 -19.94 -23.59 -16.85
N GLN A 839 -19.31 -22.67 -17.59
CA GLN A 839 -19.93 -21.96 -18.70
C GLN A 839 -19.09 -22.08 -19.97
N VAL A 840 -19.77 -22.00 -21.12
CA VAL A 840 -19.16 -21.84 -22.43
C VAL A 840 -19.18 -20.36 -22.78
N ARG A 841 -18.03 -19.79 -23.14
CA ARG A 841 -17.84 -18.37 -23.43
C ARG A 841 -17.39 -18.16 -24.86
N LEU A 842 -18.18 -17.41 -25.64
CA LEU A 842 -17.84 -16.97 -26.99
C LEU A 842 -17.27 -15.55 -26.95
N PHE A 843 -16.11 -15.33 -27.57
CA PHE A 843 -15.60 -13.99 -27.87
C PHE A 843 -15.97 -13.59 -29.28
N PHE A 844 -16.50 -12.37 -29.44
CA PHE A 844 -16.93 -11.87 -30.74
C PHE A 844 -17.00 -10.35 -30.76
N ARG A 845 -17.17 -9.81 -31.96
CA ARG A 845 -17.41 -8.40 -32.20
C ARG A 845 -18.42 -8.21 -33.34
N PRO A 846 -19.53 -7.48 -33.11
CA PRO A 846 -20.45 -7.17 -34.21
C PRO A 846 -19.79 -6.20 -35.20
N VAL A 847 -20.00 -6.41 -36.50
CA VAL A 847 -19.44 -5.56 -37.57
C VAL A 847 -20.55 -4.84 -38.35
N SER A 848 -21.58 -5.56 -38.78
CA SER A 848 -22.70 -4.97 -39.52
C SER A 848 -23.96 -5.80 -39.35
N THR A 849 -25.08 -5.11 -39.11
CA THR A 849 -26.45 -5.63 -39.21
C THR A 849 -26.75 -6.90 -38.39
N VAL A 850 -25.95 -7.19 -37.35
CA VAL A 850 -26.09 -8.43 -36.55
C VAL A 850 -27.43 -8.45 -35.81
N PHE A 851 -27.86 -7.32 -35.22
CA PHE A 851 -29.08 -7.26 -34.42
C PHE A 851 -30.32 -7.60 -35.26
N SER A 852 -30.52 -6.88 -36.36
CA SER A 852 -31.68 -7.03 -37.25
C SER A 852 -31.64 -8.32 -38.09
N SER A 853 -30.46 -8.88 -38.36
CA SER A 853 -30.30 -9.93 -39.36
C SER A 853 -29.95 -11.31 -38.82
N ILE A 854 -29.53 -11.48 -37.56
CA ILE A 854 -29.25 -12.83 -37.03
C ILE A 854 -30.54 -13.64 -36.87
N ALA A 855 -30.64 -14.82 -37.49
CA ALA A 855 -31.83 -15.68 -37.42
C ALA A 855 -31.60 -16.98 -36.67
N ALA A 856 -30.38 -17.52 -36.71
CA ALA A 856 -30.00 -18.65 -35.86
C ALA A 856 -28.54 -18.50 -35.44
N LEU A 857 -28.27 -19.02 -34.25
CA LEU A 857 -26.94 -19.13 -33.68
C LEU A 857 -26.91 -20.33 -32.76
N THR A 858 -25.87 -21.16 -32.86
CA THR A 858 -25.64 -22.23 -31.88
C THR A 858 -24.15 -22.48 -31.70
N ILE A 859 -23.81 -23.05 -30.53
CA ILE A 859 -22.50 -23.60 -30.22
C ILE A 859 -22.73 -25.08 -29.95
N GLU A 860 -22.03 -25.94 -30.68
CA GLU A 860 -22.07 -27.39 -30.50
C GLU A 860 -20.81 -27.87 -29.80
N LEU A 861 -20.95 -28.70 -28.78
CA LEU A 861 -19.87 -29.29 -28.00
C LEU A 861 -19.73 -30.76 -28.37
N HIS A 862 -18.54 -31.15 -28.81
CA HIS A 862 -18.25 -32.48 -29.34
C HIS A 862 -17.16 -33.17 -28.52
N SER A 863 -17.36 -34.45 -28.20
CA SER A 863 -16.39 -35.31 -27.50
C SER A 863 -15.79 -36.40 -28.40
N HIS A 864 -16.45 -36.68 -29.53
CA HIS A 864 -16.07 -37.71 -30.49
C HIS A 864 -16.07 -37.13 -31.91
N GLY A 865 -15.37 -37.83 -32.82
CA GLY A 865 -15.16 -37.37 -34.20
C GLY A 865 -14.01 -36.37 -34.32
N SER A 866 -13.95 -35.67 -35.44
CA SER A 866 -13.03 -34.55 -35.71
C SER A 866 -13.83 -33.32 -36.11
N PRO A 867 -13.23 -32.11 -36.09
CA PRO A 867 -13.91 -30.89 -36.54
C PRO A 867 -14.44 -30.97 -37.98
N ASP A 868 -13.72 -31.66 -38.87
CA ASP A 868 -14.12 -31.89 -40.27
C ASP A 868 -15.13 -33.04 -40.47
N ALA A 869 -15.22 -33.94 -39.50
CA ALA A 869 -16.15 -35.06 -39.51
C ALA A 869 -16.77 -35.24 -38.12
N PRO A 870 -17.57 -34.25 -37.66
CA PRO A 870 -18.20 -34.32 -36.35
C PRO A 870 -19.25 -35.43 -36.33
N THR A 871 -19.42 -36.06 -35.18
CA THR A 871 -20.46 -37.10 -35.03
C THR A 871 -21.85 -36.48 -34.84
N GLY A 872 -22.90 -37.29 -35.00
CA GLY A 872 -24.28 -36.85 -34.71
C GLY A 872 -24.62 -36.70 -33.23
N ASN A 873 -23.68 -36.99 -32.31
CA ASN A 873 -23.87 -36.97 -30.86
C ASN A 873 -23.11 -35.77 -30.26
N PHE A 874 -23.84 -34.72 -29.88
CA PHE A 874 -23.27 -33.49 -29.35
C PHE A 874 -24.23 -32.78 -28.40
N HIS A 875 -23.73 -31.85 -27.60
CA HIS A 875 -24.57 -30.91 -26.87
C HIS A 875 -24.62 -29.59 -27.61
N ARG A 876 -25.78 -28.95 -27.74
CA ARG A 876 -25.91 -27.66 -28.45
C ARG A 876 -26.60 -26.60 -27.61
N LEU A 877 -26.13 -25.36 -27.75
CA LEU A 877 -26.86 -24.22 -27.22
C LEU A 877 -28.20 -24.07 -27.95
N ASN A 878 -29.29 -23.82 -27.22
CA ASN A 878 -30.63 -23.72 -27.81
C ASN A 878 -30.69 -22.64 -28.92
N PRO A 879 -30.90 -23.03 -30.19
CA PRO A 879 -30.84 -22.11 -31.33
C PRO A 879 -32.03 -21.14 -31.41
N ASP A 880 -33.11 -21.38 -30.68
CA ASP A 880 -34.30 -20.52 -30.68
C ASP A 880 -34.16 -19.35 -29.70
N VAL A 881 -33.33 -19.52 -28.65
CA VAL A 881 -33.15 -18.53 -27.57
C VAL A 881 -31.84 -17.76 -27.77
N ALA A 882 -30.79 -18.43 -28.23
CA ALA A 882 -29.46 -17.87 -28.42
C ALA A 882 -29.42 -16.58 -29.27
N PRO A 883 -30.09 -16.49 -30.44
CA PRO A 883 -30.10 -15.25 -31.23
C PRO A 883 -30.72 -14.08 -30.47
N TYR A 884 -31.79 -14.33 -29.72
CA TYR A 884 -32.48 -13.29 -28.96
C TYR A 884 -31.62 -12.76 -27.81
N ASP A 885 -30.99 -13.65 -27.03
CA ASP A 885 -30.08 -13.25 -25.95
C ASP A 885 -28.85 -12.51 -26.51
N LEU A 886 -28.25 -13.00 -27.60
CA LEU A 886 -27.10 -12.34 -28.23
C LEU A 886 -27.45 -10.94 -28.75
N ARG A 887 -28.62 -10.73 -29.34
CA ARG A 887 -29.07 -9.40 -29.82
C ARG A 887 -29.09 -8.38 -28.71
N GLN A 888 -29.57 -8.77 -27.53
CA GLN A 888 -29.54 -7.89 -26.37
C GLN A 888 -28.10 -7.58 -25.97
N ARG A 889 -27.14 -8.46 -26.30
CA ARG A 889 -25.72 -8.38 -25.94
C ARG A 889 -24.82 -7.58 -26.86
N LEU A 890 -25.31 -6.96 -27.92
CA LEU A 890 -24.45 -6.31 -28.90
C LEU A 890 -24.00 -4.91 -28.47
N THR A 891 -22.70 -4.66 -28.34
CA THR A 891 -22.12 -3.30 -28.19
C THR A 891 -22.45 -2.38 -29.37
N SER A 892 -22.83 -2.92 -30.53
CA SER A 892 -23.42 -2.17 -31.62
C SER A 892 -24.48 -3.01 -32.32
N GLN A 893 -25.68 -2.45 -32.51
CA GLN A 893 -26.80 -3.21 -33.08
C GLN A 893 -26.65 -3.40 -34.59
N GLU A 894 -26.32 -2.32 -35.31
CA GLU A 894 -26.31 -2.33 -36.78
C GLU A 894 -24.94 -2.03 -37.39
N GLY A 895 -23.93 -1.63 -36.59
CA GLY A 895 -22.60 -1.28 -37.06
C GLY A 895 -21.48 -2.01 -36.33
N ALA A 896 -20.26 -1.48 -36.49
CA ALA A 896 -19.08 -2.03 -35.83
C ALA A 896 -19.12 -1.70 -34.33
N GLY A 897 -19.08 -2.73 -33.49
CA GLY A 897 -18.98 -2.60 -32.03
C GLY A 897 -17.57 -2.85 -31.53
N LEU A 898 -17.48 -3.28 -30.26
CA LEU A 898 -16.26 -3.67 -29.58
C LEU A 898 -16.17 -5.19 -29.45
N TRP A 899 -14.95 -5.69 -29.21
CA TRP A 899 -14.78 -7.05 -28.73
C TRP A 899 -15.40 -7.21 -27.36
N GLN A 900 -16.23 -8.22 -27.25
CA GLN A 900 -16.98 -8.56 -26.06
C GLN A 900 -17.04 -10.08 -25.93
N SER A 901 -17.47 -10.54 -24.76
CA SER A 901 -17.66 -11.96 -24.52
C SER A 901 -19.09 -12.28 -24.12
N TRP A 902 -19.49 -13.51 -24.37
CA TRP A 902 -20.81 -13.99 -24.00
C TRP A 902 -20.69 -15.38 -23.39
N GLY A 903 -20.94 -15.46 -22.09
CA GLY A 903 -20.93 -16.69 -21.31
C GLY A 903 -22.34 -17.26 -21.13
N VAL A 904 -22.48 -18.57 -21.31
CA VAL A 904 -23.72 -19.31 -21.05
C VAL A 904 -23.42 -20.57 -20.26
N SER A 905 -24.20 -20.82 -19.20
CA SER A 905 -24.10 -22.05 -18.40
C SER A 905 -24.29 -23.29 -19.27
N LEU A 906 -23.54 -24.36 -18.98
CA LEU A 906 -23.72 -25.64 -19.65
C LEU A 906 -25.15 -26.20 -19.46
N ASN A 907 -25.87 -25.79 -18.41
CA ASN A 907 -27.25 -26.23 -18.16
C ASN A 907 -28.25 -25.79 -19.25
N TYR A 908 -27.86 -24.85 -20.11
CA TYR A 908 -28.66 -24.43 -21.27
C TYR A 908 -28.29 -25.14 -22.58
N PHE A 909 -27.35 -26.09 -22.54
CA PHE A 909 -27.00 -26.91 -23.68
C PHE A 909 -27.84 -28.19 -23.69
N LEU A 910 -28.52 -28.43 -24.81
CA LEU A 910 -29.41 -29.56 -25.01
C LEU A 910 -28.68 -30.70 -25.74
N PRO A 911 -28.83 -31.96 -25.31
CA PRO A 911 -28.26 -33.08 -26.04
C PRO A 911 -28.93 -33.26 -27.41
N VAL A 912 -28.14 -33.58 -28.42
CA VAL A 912 -28.56 -34.04 -29.75
C VAL A 912 -28.03 -35.45 -29.97
N GLY A 913 -28.88 -36.34 -30.46
CA GLY A 913 -28.58 -37.77 -30.46
C GLY A 913 -28.42 -38.27 -29.03
N ALA A 914 -27.31 -38.94 -28.73
CA ALA A 914 -26.95 -39.35 -27.37
C ALA A 914 -26.35 -38.20 -26.52
N GLY A 915 -26.09 -37.02 -27.11
CA GLY A 915 -25.29 -35.97 -26.48
C GLY A 915 -23.79 -36.25 -26.54
N ALA A 916 -22.97 -35.22 -26.30
CA ALA A 916 -21.53 -35.40 -26.06
C ALA A 916 -21.25 -35.93 -24.64
N ASP A 917 -20.18 -36.69 -24.47
CA ASP A 917 -19.59 -36.93 -23.15
C ASP A 917 -19.02 -35.61 -22.60
N LEU A 918 -19.73 -35.02 -21.64
CA LEU A 918 -19.39 -33.75 -21.02
C LEU A 918 -18.10 -33.79 -20.18
N GLN A 919 -17.56 -34.98 -19.87
CA GLN A 919 -16.25 -35.14 -19.22
C GLN A 919 -15.09 -35.05 -20.20
N ASN A 920 -15.36 -35.24 -21.49
CA ASN A 920 -14.35 -35.43 -22.52
C ASN A 920 -14.66 -34.59 -23.77
N VAL A 921 -15.17 -33.37 -23.61
CA VAL A 921 -15.38 -32.46 -24.74
C VAL A 921 -14.03 -32.06 -25.30
N ARG A 922 -13.86 -32.16 -26.62
CA ARG A 922 -12.58 -31.93 -27.31
C ARG A 922 -12.58 -30.70 -28.19
N PHE A 923 -13.73 -30.32 -28.73
CA PHE A 923 -13.85 -29.14 -29.58
C PHE A 923 -15.27 -28.57 -29.56
N ALA A 924 -15.39 -27.30 -29.97
CA ALA A 924 -16.66 -26.64 -30.17
C ALA A 924 -16.83 -26.17 -31.63
N ILE A 925 -18.04 -26.28 -32.16
CA ILE A 925 -18.40 -25.73 -33.48
C ILE A 925 -19.33 -24.53 -33.28
N PHE A 926 -19.00 -23.40 -33.90
CA PHE A 926 -19.85 -22.22 -33.97
C PHE A 926 -20.68 -22.25 -35.25
N LYS A 927 -21.99 -22.01 -35.14
CA LYS A 927 -22.88 -21.91 -36.29
C LYS A 927 -23.70 -20.64 -36.21
N VAL A 928 -23.78 -19.92 -37.32
CA VAL A 928 -24.57 -18.68 -37.42
C VAL A 928 -25.24 -18.58 -38.78
N ARG A 929 -26.44 -18.00 -38.80
CA ARG A 929 -27.25 -17.83 -40.00
C ARG A 929 -27.96 -16.48 -39.97
N SER A 930 -27.93 -15.75 -41.09
CA SER A 930 -28.77 -14.57 -41.28
C SER A 930 -30.21 -14.92 -41.62
N ALA A 931 -31.14 -14.00 -41.37
CA ALA A 931 -32.51 -14.09 -41.85
C ALA A 931 -32.54 -14.12 -43.38
N SER A 932 -33.57 -14.78 -43.94
CA SER A 932 -33.75 -14.85 -45.39
C SER A 932 -33.81 -13.44 -45.98
N GLY A 933 -33.04 -13.20 -47.07
CA GLY A 933 -32.92 -11.89 -47.71
C GLY A 933 -32.12 -10.83 -46.93
N LYS A 934 -31.45 -11.22 -45.82
CA LYS A 934 -30.61 -10.33 -45.02
C LYS A 934 -29.14 -10.77 -45.00
N SER A 935 -28.27 -9.83 -44.65
CA SER A 935 -26.84 -10.06 -44.44
C SER A 935 -26.47 -9.70 -43.00
N LEU A 936 -25.54 -10.45 -42.41
CA LEU A 936 -24.87 -10.05 -41.17
C LEU A 936 -23.37 -10.24 -41.32
N SER A 937 -22.60 -9.44 -40.60
CA SER A 937 -21.16 -9.62 -40.45
C SER A 937 -20.72 -9.48 -39.00
N MET A 938 -19.87 -10.40 -38.55
CA MET A 938 -19.27 -10.38 -37.21
C MET A 938 -17.84 -10.95 -37.25
N GLU A 939 -16.97 -10.38 -36.42
CA GLU A 939 -15.67 -10.97 -36.11
C GLU A 939 -15.84 -11.98 -34.97
N ILE A 940 -15.23 -13.14 -35.10
CA ILE A 940 -15.31 -14.24 -34.13
C ILE A 940 -13.93 -14.51 -33.54
N GLY A 941 -13.90 -14.86 -32.27
CA GLY A 941 -12.70 -15.15 -31.51
C GLY A 941 -12.68 -16.59 -31.03
N MET A 942 -12.29 -16.80 -29.78
CA MET A 942 -12.26 -18.14 -29.19
C MET A 942 -13.58 -18.52 -28.52
N ILE A 943 -13.79 -19.83 -28.41
CA ILE A 943 -14.81 -20.43 -27.56
C ILE A 943 -14.08 -21.13 -26.42
N ASP A 944 -14.35 -20.68 -25.20
CA ASP A 944 -13.73 -21.24 -24.00
C ASP A 944 -14.75 -21.95 -23.13
N PHE A 945 -14.29 -22.98 -22.45
CA PHE A 945 -14.86 -23.43 -21.20
C PHE A 945 -14.25 -22.66 -20.03
N VAL A 946 -15.12 -22.16 -19.14
CA VAL A 946 -14.74 -21.45 -17.92
C VAL A 946 -15.41 -22.14 -16.73
N PRO A 947 -14.64 -22.77 -15.81
CA PRO A 947 -15.21 -23.40 -14.64
C PRO A 947 -16.00 -22.41 -13.77
N ASN A 948 -17.12 -22.86 -13.20
CA ASN A 948 -17.85 -22.08 -12.20
C ASN A 948 -17.35 -22.48 -10.81
N LEU A 949 -16.72 -21.54 -10.12
CA LEU A 949 -16.14 -21.76 -8.78
C LEU A 949 -17.18 -21.58 -7.65
N LEU A 950 -18.41 -21.18 -8.00
CA LEU A 950 -19.48 -21.01 -7.02
C LEU A 950 -20.00 -22.36 -6.51
N LYS A 951 -19.95 -22.52 -5.19
CA LYS A 951 -20.56 -23.67 -4.50
C LYS A 951 -22.08 -23.55 -4.41
N LYS A 952 -22.57 -22.31 -4.32
CA LYS A 952 -23.99 -21.91 -4.24
C LYS A 952 -24.21 -20.71 -5.14
N ALA A 953 -25.43 -20.55 -5.64
CA ALA A 953 -25.79 -19.34 -6.36
C ALA A 953 -25.62 -18.08 -5.49
N LYS A 954 -25.66 -16.92 -6.14
CA LYS A 954 -25.49 -15.63 -5.49
C LYS A 954 -26.64 -14.70 -5.87
N ALA A 955 -27.10 -13.89 -4.94
CA ALA A 955 -28.01 -12.78 -5.19
C ALA A 955 -27.33 -11.46 -4.81
N ILE A 956 -27.39 -10.47 -5.70
CA ILE A 956 -26.90 -9.11 -5.46
C ILE A 956 -28.09 -8.16 -5.62
N LEU A 957 -28.34 -7.35 -4.58
CA LEU A 957 -29.37 -6.32 -4.59
C LEU A 957 -28.69 -4.95 -4.63
N SER A 958 -28.82 -4.23 -5.74
CA SER A 958 -28.34 -2.86 -5.87
C SER A 958 -29.44 -1.82 -5.85
N PHE A 959 -29.08 -0.65 -5.33
CA PHE A 959 -29.94 0.52 -5.19
C PHE A 959 -29.31 1.70 -5.92
N ASP A 960 -30.00 2.22 -6.92
CA ASP A 960 -29.52 3.24 -7.84
C ASP A 960 -29.84 4.64 -7.30
N ASN A 961 -28.97 5.61 -7.56
CA ASN A 961 -29.10 7.03 -7.21
C ASN A 961 -28.91 7.41 -5.72
N GLY A 962 -28.84 6.45 -4.80
CA GLY A 962 -28.62 6.74 -3.38
C GLY A 962 -29.75 7.51 -2.71
N TYR A 963 -31.01 7.21 -3.03
CA TYR A 963 -32.18 7.82 -2.41
C TYR A 963 -32.25 7.56 -0.90
N LEU A 964 -32.74 8.54 -0.13
CA LEU A 964 -32.88 8.44 1.32
C LEU A 964 -33.71 7.22 1.74
N THR A 965 -34.74 6.86 0.97
CA THR A 965 -35.60 5.70 1.21
C THR A 965 -34.85 4.37 1.18
N HIS A 966 -33.70 4.31 0.50
CA HIS A 966 -32.84 3.14 0.56
C HIS A 966 -32.23 2.95 1.93
N ALA A 967 -31.81 4.03 2.61
CA ALA A 967 -31.28 3.96 3.97
C ALA A 967 -32.39 3.83 5.03
N THR A 968 -33.55 4.46 4.82
CA THR A 968 -34.63 4.49 5.83
C THR A 968 -35.63 3.33 5.72
N TYR A 969 -35.71 2.67 4.56
CA TYR A 969 -36.62 1.54 4.34
C TYR A 969 -35.90 0.29 3.83
N SER A 970 -35.27 0.34 2.65
CA SER A 970 -34.75 -0.88 1.99
C SER A 970 -33.63 -1.56 2.78
N ALA A 971 -32.62 -0.80 3.21
CA ALA A 971 -31.51 -1.31 4.02
C ALA A 971 -31.99 -1.93 5.34
N PRO A 972 -32.89 -1.30 6.12
CA PRO A 972 -33.53 -1.96 7.26
C PRO A 972 -34.17 -3.31 6.94
N GLN A 973 -34.84 -3.47 5.79
CA GLN A 973 -35.43 -4.77 5.42
C GLN A 973 -34.36 -5.84 5.13
N LEU A 974 -33.22 -5.46 4.54
CA LEU A 974 -32.08 -6.35 4.35
C LEU A 974 -31.42 -6.72 5.68
N ILE A 975 -31.14 -5.72 6.53
CA ILE A 975 -30.48 -5.89 7.83
C ILE A 975 -31.28 -6.81 8.75
N LYS A 976 -32.62 -6.71 8.76
CA LYS A 976 -33.51 -7.63 9.50
C LYS A 976 -33.29 -9.10 9.15
N ARG A 977 -32.86 -9.37 7.92
CA ARG A 977 -32.52 -10.70 7.41
C ARG A 977 -31.01 -10.90 7.34
N GLY A 978 -30.18 -10.11 8.04
CA GLY A 978 -28.72 -10.25 7.98
C GLY A 978 -28.14 -10.16 6.55
N PHE A 979 -28.82 -9.46 5.66
CA PHE A 979 -28.38 -9.21 4.29
C PHE A 979 -27.77 -7.81 4.18
N ARG A 980 -27.04 -7.61 3.09
CA ARG A 980 -26.40 -6.37 2.69
C ARG A 980 -26.60 -6.15 1.19
N GLY A 981 -26.48 -4.90 0.75
CA GLY A 981 -26.73 -4.50 -0.63
C GLY A 981 -25.60 -3.64 -1.19
N VAL A 982 -25.80 -3.20 -2.43
CA VAL A 982 -24.87 -2.36 -3.18
C VAL A 982 -25.54 -1.02 -3.49
N PHE A 983 -24.96 0.09 -3.04
CA PHE A 983 -25.45 1.43 -3.40
C PHE A 983 -24.68 1.93 -4.62
N CYS A 984 -25.36 2.08 -5.75
CA CYS A 984 -24.80 2.70 -6.96
C CYS A 984 -25.13 4.18 -6.93
N LEU A 985 -24.18 4.99 -6.48
CA LEU A 985 -24.41 6.40 -6.18
C LEU A 985 -24.34 7.27 -7.45
N SER A 986 -25.39 8.06 -7.72
CA SER A 986 -25.57 8.92 -8.91
C SER A 986 -26.70 9.93 -8.71
N GLN A 987 -26.67 11.16 -9.23
CA GLN A 987 -25.48 11.90 -9.61
C GLN A 987 -24.82 12.38 -8.32
N MET A 988 -23.52 12.11 -8.16
CA MET A 988 -22.82 12.44 -6.92
C MET A 988 -22.89 13.93 -6.55
N THR A 989 -22.98 14.82 -7.54
CA THR A 989 -23.18 16.26 -7.32
C THR A 989 -24.55 16.60 -6.74
N GLU A 990 -25.56 15.75 -6.93
CA GLU A 990 -26.89 15.89 -6.31
C GLU A 990 -26.95 15.21 -4.92
N THR A 991 -26.08 14.23 -4.68
CA THR A 991 -25.95 13.54 -3.38
C THR A 991 -25.10 14.33 -2.36
N HIS A 992 -24.45 15.43 -2.78
CA HIS A 992 -23.55 16.26 -1.97
C HIS A 992 -24.10 17.67 -1.73
N ASP A 993 -23.98 18.17 -0.49
CA ASP A 993 -24.11 19.58 -0.07
C ASP A 993 -25.41 20.36 -0.32
N VAL A 994 -26.55 19.70 -0.49
CA VAL A 994 -27.83 20.42 -0.44
C VAL A 994 -28.72 19.78 0.61
N GLN A 995 -29.41 20.61 1.39
CA GLN A 995 -30.45 20.27 2.37
C GLN A 995 -31.67 19.57 1.72
N ASN A 996 -31.43 18.57 0.87
CA ASN A 996 -32.47 17.83 0.18
C ASN A 996 -32.72 16.53 0.95
N ASP A 997 -33.94 16.40 1.45
CA ASP A 997 -34.47 15.22 2.12
C ASP A 997 -34.66 14.01 1.17
N LYS A 998 -34.30 14.15 -0.11
CA LYS A 998 -34.42 13.11 -1.12
C LYS A 998 -33.30 12.06 -1.13
N PHE A 999 -32.06 12.43 -0.80
CA PHE A 999 -30.88 11.55 -0.95
C PHE A 999 -30.21 11.23 0.40
N CYS A 1000 -29.47 10.12 0.44
CA CYS A 1000 -28.70 9.73 1.63
C CYS A 1000 -27.59 10.74 1.93
N SER A 1001 -27.49 11.16 3.19
CA SER A 1001 -26.33 11.90 3.67
C SER A 1001 -25.08 11.01 3.74
N VAL A 1002 -23.90 11.62 3.68
CA VAL A 1002 -22.60 10.91 3.86
C VAL A 1002 -22.57 10.12 5.16
N ALA A 1003 -23.11 10.67 6.25
CA ALA A 1003 -23.18 9.98 7.54
C ALA A 1003 -24.01 8.69 7.47
N GLN A 1004 -25.13 8.70 6.74
CA GLN A 1004 -25.95 7.51 6.54
C GLN A 1004 -25.24 6.47 5.65
N LEU A 1005 -24.58 6.92 4.58
CA LEU A 1005 -23.79 6.02 3.72
C LEU A 1005 -22.63 5.36 4.49
N ARG A 1006 -21.90 6.13 5.30
CA ARG A 1006 -20.85 5.59 6.19
C ARG A 1006 -21.42 4.60 7.18
N ALA A 1007 -22.52 4.93 7.86
CA ALA A 1007 -23.14 4.01 8.81
C ALA A 1007 -23.52 2.66 8.15
N LEU A 1008 -24.04 2.70 6.92
CA LEU A 1008 -24.35 1.47 6.16
C LEU A 1008 -23.09 0.72 5.71
N ASN A 1009 -22.04 1.42 5.27
CA ASN A 1009 -20.77 0.81 4.84
C ASN A 1009 -20.05 0.18 6.04
N ASP A 1010 -19.76 0.96 7.07
CA ASP A 1010 -18.87 0.60 8.17
C ASP A 1010 -19.54 -0.39 9.15
N LEU A 1011 -20.83 -0.18 9.47
CA LEU A 1011 -21.51 -0.97 10.51
C LEU A 1011 -22.24 -2.19 9.94
N HIS A 1012 -22.61 -2.16 8.66
CA HIS A 1012 -23.47 -3.17 8.05
C HIS A 1012 -22.88 -3.82 6.79
N GLY A 1013 -21.69 -3.40 6.35
CA GLY A 1013 -20.99 -3.99 5.22
C GLY A 1013 -21.68 -3.78 3.87
N PHE A 1014 -22.47 -2.71 3.72
CA PHE A 1014 -23.03 -2.34 2.42
C PHE A 1014 -21.92 -1.81 1.51
N GLN A 1015 -21.92 -2.25 0.26
CA GLN A 1015 -20.96 -1.79 -0.73
C GLN A 1015 -21.37 -0.45 -1.33
N MET A 1016 -20.39 0.44 -1.55
CA MET A 1016 -20.55 1.64 -2.35
C MET A 1016 -19.96 1.42 -3.75
N ALA A 1017 -20.80 1.42 -4.77
CA ALA A 1017 -20.43 1.33 -6.18
C ALA A 1017 -20.63 2.68 -6.87
N SER A 1018 -19.84 2.93 -7.92
CA SER A 1018 -19.89 4.22 -8.62
C SER A 1018 -20.84 4.18 -9.82
N GLN A 1019 -21.43 5.33 -10.12
CA GLN A 1019 -22.19 5.55 -11.35
C GLN A 1019 -21.80 6.95 -11.89
N ALA A 1020 -22.71 7.92 -12.07
CA ALA A 1020 -22.37 9.22 -12.65
C ALA A 1020 -21.93 10.26 -11.61
N TRP A 1021 -20.97 11.13 -11.97
CA TRP A 1021 -20.55 12.26 -11.13
C TRP A 1021 -21.48 13.48 -11.29
N VAL A 1022 -21.40 14.19 -12.43
CA VAL A 1022 -22.20 15.40 -12.73
C VAL A 1022 -23.55 15.06 -13.30
N THR A 1023 -23.62 14.17 -14.30
CA THR A 1023 -24.85 13.93 -15.04
C THR A 1023 -24.91 12.55 -15.66
N GLU A 1024 -26.14 12.05 -15.80
CA GLU A 1024 -26.42 10.84 -16.58
C GLU A 1024 -26.66 11.12 -18.07
N ASP A 1025 -26.63 12.39 -18.50
CA ASP A 1025 -26.90 12.79 -19.88
C ASP A 1025 -25.81 12.33 -20.85
N LYS A 1026 -26.23 11.62 -21.89
CA LYS A 1026 -25.33 11.10 -22.92
C LYS A 1026 -24.67 12.20 -23.75
N GLY A 1027 -25.43 13.24 -24.12
CA GLY A 1027 -24.93 14.32 -24.96
C GLY A 1027 -23.74 15.05 -24.31
N PHE A 1028 -23.83 15.23 -22.99
CA PHE A 1028 -22.74 15.76 -22.17
C PHE A 1028 -21.52 14.83 -22.17
N ILE A 1029 -21.69 13.54 -21.86
CA ILE A 1029 -20.58 12.57 -21.77
C ILE A 1029 -19.87 12.39 -23.13
N ASP A 1030 -20.63 12.34 -24.21
CA ASP A 1030 -20.11 12.28 -25.58
C ASP A 1030 -19.35 13.55 -25.96
N GLY A 1031 -19.83 14.71 -25.50
CA GLY A 1031 -19.24 16.02 -25.78
C GLY A 1031 -17.90 16.28 -25.07
N LEU A 1032 -17.57 15.49 -24.03
CA LEU A 1032 -16.28 15.60 -23.34
C LEU A 1032 -15.12 15.09 -24.22
N SER A 1033 -13.90 15.53 -23.94
CA SER A 1033 -12.70 14.86 -24.45
C SER A 1033 -12.50 13.50 -23.76
N GLU A 1034 -11.62 12.64 -24.27
CA GLU A 1034 -11.27 11.38 -23.58
C GLU A 1034 -10.78 11.64 -22.15
N ASN A 1035 -9.90 12.64 -21.97
CA ASN A 1035 -9.45 13.08 -20.66
C ASN A 1035 -10.61 13.61 -19.80
N GLY A 1036 -11.56 14.34 -20.39
CA GLY A 1036 -12.74 14.83 -19.67
C GLY A 1036 -13.65 13.70 -19.17
N ARG A 1037 -13.86 12.65 -19.98
CA ARG A 1037 -14.60 11.45 -19.56
C ARG A 1037 -13.88 10.68 -18.45
N MET A 1038 -12.55 10.55 -18.57
CA MET A 1038 -11.73 9.94 -17.52
C MET A 1038 -11.81 10.74 -16.22
N ALA A 1039 -11.74 12.07 -16.30
CA ALA A 1039 -11.89 12.97 -15.16
C ALA A 1039 -13.24 12.80 -14.47
N GLU A 1040 -14.31 12.67 -15.25
CA GLU A 1040 -15.68 12.52 -14.75
C GLU A 1040 -15.81 11.31 -13.81
N MET A 1041 -15.26 10.15 -14.21
CA MET A 1041 -15.27 8.94 -13.38
C MET A 1041 -14.31 9.02 -12.19
N ALA A 1042 -13.13 9.64 -12.37
CA ALA A 1042 -12.16 9.81 -11.30
C ALA A 1042 -12.70 10.66 -10.14
N LYS A 1043 -13.50 11.70 -10.45
CA LYS A 1043 -14.11 12.58 -9.43
C LYS A 1043 -15.01 11.82 -8.45
N ALA A 1044 -15.88 10.94 -8.95
CA ALA A 1044 -16.76 10.13 -8.10
C ALA A 1044 -15.98 9.26 -7.12
N ARG A 1045 -14.91 8.60 -7.59
CA ARG A 1045 -14.07 7.76 -6.74
C ARG A 1045 -13.28 8.55 -5.71
N ASN A 1046 -12.66 9.64 -6.14
CA ASN A 1046 -11.89 10.48 -5.25
C ASN A 1046 -12.79 11.07 -4.16
N TRP A 1047 -14.04 11.39 -4.49
CA TRP A 1047 -15.04 11.76 -3.51
C TRP A 1047 -15.37 10.62 -2.53
N MET A 1048 -15.62 9.40 -3.02
CA MET A 1048 -15.90 8.25 -2.13
C MET A 1048 -14.75 8.01 -1.15
N ASN A 1049 -13.52 8.03 -1.66
CA ASN A 1049 -12.29 7.90 -0.88
C ASN A 1049 -12.15 9.04 0.15
N ALA A 1050 -12.37 10.29 -0.25
CA ALA A 1050 -12.33 11.45 0.64
C ALA A 1050 -13.40 11.36 1.75
N MET A 1051 -14.53 10.74 1.43
CA MET A 1051 -15.60 10.47 2.37
C MET A 1051 -15.36 9.19 3.18
N GLY A 1052 -14.20 8.53 3.11
CA GLY A 1052 -13.92 7.31 3.87
C GLY A 1052 -14.86 6.15 3.54
N LEU A 1053 -15.54 6.20 2.38
CA LEU A 1053 -16.35 5.11 1.88
C LEU A 1053 -15.43 4.13 1.16
N THR A 1054 -15.53 2.85 1.51
CA THR A 1054 -14.80 1.79 0.81
C THR A 1054 -15.65 1.24 -0.35
N GLY A 1055 -14.99 0.87 -1.45
CA GLY A 1055 -15.64 0.38 -2.67
C GLY A 1055 -15.20 1.16 -3.92
N GLY A 1056 -16.11 1.33 -4.88
CA GLY A 1056 -15.89 2.11 -6.10
C GLY A 1056 -15.14 1.39 -7.23
N ASP A 1057 -14.59 0.20 -6.97
CA ASP A 1057 -13.96 -0.68 -7.97
C ASP A 1057 -14.98 -1.25 -8.96
N HIS A 1058 -16.26 -1.26 -8.58
CA HIS A 1058 -17.40 -1.68 -9.37
C HIS A 1058 -18.25 -0.48 -9.78
N GLY A 1059 -18.77 -0.55 -11.01
CA GLY A 1059 -19.50 0.56 -11.63
C GLY A 1059 -20.87 0.16 -12.16
N SER A 1060 -21.66 1.16 -12.53
CA SER A 1060 -22.88 0.97 -13.31
C SER A 1060 -22.92 1.91 -14.52
N TYR A 1061 -23.42 1.38 -15.64
CA TYR A 1061 -24.02 2.22 -16.68
C TYR A 1061 -25.25 2.94 -16.12
N PHE A 1062 -25.63 4.08 -16.69
CA PHE A 1062 -26.69 4.95 -16.19
C PHE A 1062 -27.67 5.38 -17.29
N SER A 1063 -28.73 6.10 -16.95
CA SER A 1063 -29.99 6.16 -17.73
C SER A 1063 -29.84 6.53 -19.21
N ALA A 1064 -28.86 7.35 -19.61
CA ALA A 1064 -28.59 7.64 -21.03
C ALA A 1064 -27.28 7.04 -21.59
N VAL A 1065 -26.39 6.53 -20.73
CA VAL A 1065 -25.09 5.95 -21.14
C VAL A 1065 -25.12 4.45 -20.85
N ASP A 1066 -25.12 3.63 -21.90
CA ASP A 1066 -25.15 2.17 -21.79
C ASP A 1066 -23.93 1.51 -22.48
N PHE A 1067 -23.86 0.17 -22.42
CA PHE A 1067 -22.76 -0.62 -23.00
C PHE A 1067 -22.62 -0.49 -24.54
N ARG A 1068 -23.60 0.11 -25.22
CA ARG A 1068 -23.57 0.42 -26.66
C ARG A 1068 -22.90 1.76 -26.93
N ASP A 1069 -22.68 2.56 -25.89
CA ASP A 1069 -21.98 3.82 -25.98
C ASP A 1069 -20.47 3.59 -26.11
N LEU A 1070 -20.03 3.41 -27.35
CA LEU A 1070 -18.64 3.10 -27.67
C LEU A 1070 -17.67 4.21 -27.22
N VAL A 1071 -18.14 5.47 -27.14
CA VAL A 1071 -17.34 6.63 -26.73
C VAL A 1071 -17.07 6.61 -25.23
N ALA A 1072 -18.06 6.17 -24.45
CA ALA A 1072 -18.00 6.05 -23.01
C ALA A 1072 -17.28 4.77 -22.52
N HIS A 1073 -17.14 3.75 -23.35
CA HIS A 1073 -16.58 2.46 -22.93
C HIS A 1073 -15.16 2.56 -22.30
N ASN A 1074 -14.27 3.40 -22.87
CA ASN A 1074 -12.91 3.54 -22.34
C ASN A 1074 -12.88 4.10 -20.91
N MET A 1075 -13.80 5.02 -20.56
CA MET A 1075 -13.84 5.54 -19.18
C MET A 1075 -14.26 4.45 -18.19
N PHE A 1076 -15.21 3.58 -18.56
CA PHE A 1076 -15.62 2.46 -17.73
C PHE A 1076 -14.51 1.43 -17.54
N ARG A 1077 -13.91 0.99 -18.65
CA ARG A 1077 -12.84 -0.04 -18.64
C ARG A 1077 -11.59 0.39 -17.88
N SER A 1078 -11.27 1.68 -17.92
CA SER A 1078 -10.07 2.23 -17.28
C SER A 1078 -10.25 2.49 -15.78
N HIS A 1079 -11.48 2.42 -15.28
CA HIS A 1079 -11.78 2.63 -13.88
C HIS A 1079 -12.22 1.31 -13.23
N PHE A 1080 -13.21 0.62 -13.79
CA PHE A 1080 -13.92 -0.46 -13.09
C PHE A 1080 -13.37 -1.86 -13.39
N ARG A 1081 -13.45 -2.74 -12.39
CA ARG A 1081 -13.23 -4.19 -12.54
C ARG A 1081 -14.38 -4.84 -13.29
N SER A 1082 -15.59 -4.42 -12.95
CA SER A 1082 -16.81 -4.79 -13.65
C SER A 1082 -17.79 -3.62 -13.64
N VAL A 1083 -18.61 -3.57 -14.67
CA VAL A 1083 -19.67 -2.59 -14.83
C VAL A 1083 -20.97 -3.32 -15.07
N ARG A 1084 -21.96 -3.06 -14.20
CA ARG A 1084 -23.30 -3.55 -14.41
C ARG A 1084 -24.05 -2.67 -15.41
N THR A 1085 -24.94 -3.28 -16.16
CA THR A 1085 -25.94 -2.61 -16.99
C THR A 1085 -27.32 -2.98 -16.52
N PHE A 1086 -28.20 -1.98 -16.48
CA PHE A 1086 -29.61 -2.18 -16.25
C PHE A 1086 -30.26 -2.82 -17.47
N ILE A 1087 -31.01 -3.92 -17.29
CA ILE A 1087 -31.73 -4.59 -18.39
C ILE A 1087 -33.21 -4.74 -18.08
N GLN A 1088 -34.01 -4.72 -19.13
CA GLN A 1088 -35.44 -4.97 -19.03
C GLN A 1088 -35.73 -6.48 -18.87
N PRO A 1089 -36.66 -6.86 -17.98
CA PRO A 1089 -37.17 -8.23 -17.91
C PRO A 1089 -37.76 -8.68 -19.26
N ILE A 1090 -37.43 -9.89 -19.69
CA ILE A 1090 -37.97 -10.46 -20.92
C ILE A 1090 -39.38 -11.02 -20.67
N GLY A 1091 -40.32 -10.69 -21.57
CA GLY A 1091 -41.68 -11.25 -21.59
C GLY A 1091 -42.56 -10.86 -20.39
N THR A 1092 -43.75 -11.48 -20.30
CA THR A 1092 -44.71 -11.31 -19.20
C THR A 1092 -44.83 -12.54 -18.29
N SER A 1093 -44.20 -13.66 -18.64
CA SER A 1093 -44.16 -14.90 -17.85
C SER A 1093 -42.76 -15.55 -17.90
N GLY A 1094 -42.31 -16.12 -16.77
CA GLY A 1094 -41.01 -16.80 -16.67
C GLY A 1094 -39.87 -15.96 -16.09
N PRO A 1095 -38.62 -16.49 -16.09
CA PRO A 1095 -37.45 -15.79 -15.56
C PRO A 1095 -37.16 -14.50 -16.34
N CYS A 1096 -36.64 -13.49 -15.64
CA CYS A 1096 -36.41 -12.16 -16.21
C CYS A 1096 -35.34 -12.14 -17.32
N MET A 1097 -34.49 -13.16 -17.41
CA MET A 1097 -33.43 -13.29 -18.42
C MET A 1097 -33.58 -14.59 -19.22
N SER A 1098 -33.18 -14.59 -20.49
CA SER A 1098 -33.11 -15.83 -21.29
C SER A 1098 -32.07 -16.81 -20.74
N TYR A 1099 -30.87 -16.32 -20.47
CA TYR A 1099 -29.82 -17.04 -19.75
C TYR A 1099 -29.43 -16.24 -18.51
N GLY A 1100 -29.36 -16.90 -17.34
CA GLY A 1100 -28.92 -16.27 -16.09
C GLY A 1100 -27.50 -15.71 -16.18
N GLU A 1101 -27.14 -14.80 -15.28
CA GLU A 1101 -25.77 -14.29 -15.18
C GLU A 1101 -24.88 -15.33 -14.47
N MET A 1102 -23.60 -15.40 -14.84
CA MET A 1102 -22.66 -16.41 -14.34
C MET A 1102 -21.46 -15.74 -13.67
N TYR A 1103 -20.80 -16.46 -12.77
CA TYR A 1103 -19.50 -16.06 -12.22
C TYR A 1103 -18.43 -17.14 -12.48
N PRO A 1104 -17.22 -16.78 -12.95
CA PRO A 1104 -16.77 -15.43 -13.34
C PRO A 1104 -17.63 -14.81 -14.44
N TRP A 1105 -17.76 -13.49 -14.45
CA TRP A 1105 -18.69 -12.78 -15.36
C TRP A 1105 -18.48 -13.18 -16.82
N GLY A 1106 -19.58 -13.43 -17.54
CA GLY A 1106 -19.55 -13.73 -18.97
C GLY A 1106 -18.91 -12.60 -19.76
N ASP A 1107 -19.27 -11.35 -19.41
CA ASP A 1107 -18.56 -10.13 -19.77
C ASP A 1107 -18.53 -9.19 -18.56
N PRO A 1108 -17.35 -8.90 -17.99
CA PRO A 1108 -17.26 -8.03 -16.83
C PRO A 1108 -17.59 -6.57 -17.13
N MET A 1109 -17.44 -6.10 -18.36
CA MET A 1109 -17.81 -4.73 -18.73
C MET A 1109 -19.30 -4.60 -19.03
N ARG A 1110 -20.07 -5.64 -18.75
CA ARG A 1110 -21.48 -5.74 -19.10
C ARG A 1110 -22.23 -6.78 -18.25
N VAL A 1111 -22.05 -6.70 -16.94
CA VAL A 1111 -22.78 -7.55 -15.99
C VAL A 1111 -24.27 -7.17 -16.03
N ARG A 1112 -25.17 -8.12 -16.25
CA ARG A 1112 -26.61 -7.78 -16.37
C ARG A 1112 -27.26 -7.72 -15.01
N ALA A 1113 -27.86 -6.58 -14.69
CA ALA A 1113 -28.76 -6.42 -13.55
C ALA A 1113 -30.20 -6.22 -14.05
N VAL A 1114 -31.13 -7.05 -13.58
CA VAL A 1114 -32.55 -6.92 -13.90
C VAL A 1114 -33.10 -5.69 -13.22
N GLY A 1115 -33.78 -4.83 -13.98
CA GLY A 1115 -34.57 -3.75 -13.42
C GLY A 1115 -35.75 -4.30 -12.64
N ALA A 1116 -35.58 -4.43 -11.32
CA ALA A 1116 -36.57 -5.04 -10.45
C ALA A 1116 -37.84 -4.19 -10.31
N THR A 1117 -37.77 -2.92 -10.71
CA THR A 1117 -38.85 -1.94 -10.62
C THR A 1117 -39.63 -1.79 -11.93
N LEU A 1118 -39.19 -2.46 -13.01
CA LEU A 1118 -39.84 -2.39 -14.31
C LEU A 1118 -41.12 -3.23 -14.43
N VAL A 1119 -41.36 -4.13 -13.48
CA VAL A 1119 -42.62 -4.90 -13.40
C VAL A 1119 -43.51 -4.25 -12.36
N THR A 1120 -44.49 -3.47 -12.81
CA THR A 1120 -45.32 -2.61 -11.95
C THR A 1120 -46.67 -3.24 -11.60
N ASP A 1121 -46.80 -4.56 -11.67
CA ASP A 1121 -48.03 -5.31 -11.41
C ASP A 1121 -47.81 -6.43 -10.37
N GLY A 1122 -48.90 -7.10 -9.97
CA GLY A 1122 -48.89 -8.14 -8.94
C GLY A 1122 -48.02 -9.37 -9.24
N SER A 1123 -47.46 -9.49 -10.44
CA SER A 1123 -46.52 -10.57 -10.79
C SER A 1123 -45.06 -10.27 -10.38
N ASN A 1124 -44.75 -9.05 -9.94
CA ASN A 1124 -43.39 -8.59 -9.65
C ASN A 1124 -42.58 -9.61 -8.82
N GLY A 1125 -43.04 -9.97 -7.62
CA GLY A 1125 -42.32 -10.88 -6.73
C GLY A 1125 -42.08 -12.26 -7.32
N ALA A 1126 -43.07 -12.84 -8.00
CA ALA A 1126 -42.92 -14.13 -8.68
C ALA A 1126 -41.83 -14.09 -9.77
N ARG A 1127 -41.67 -12.96 -10.47
CA ARG A 1127 -40.63 -12.78 -11.48
C ARG A 1127 -39.25 -12.62 -10.88
N LEU A 1128 -39.12 -11.85 -9.79
CA LEU A 1128 -37.86 -11.71 -9.07
C LEU A 1128 -37.39 -13.05 -8.51
N ILE A 1129 -38.31 -13.83 -7.91
CA ILE A 1129 -38.05 -15.18 -7.42
C ILE A 1129 -37.66 -16.11 -8.58
N ALA A 1130 -38.34 -16.05 -9.73
CA ALA A 1130 -37.97 -16.86 -10.90
C ALA A 1130 -36.55 -16.55 -11.40
N HIS A 1131 -36.09 -15.29 -11.30
CA HIS A 1131 -34.70 -14.95 -11.62
C HIS A 1131 -33.70 -15.46 -10.57
N ALA A 1132 -34.04 -15.38 -9.28
CA ALA A 1132 -33.22 -15.98 -8.22
C ALA A 1132 -33.11 -17.51 -8.39
N GLN A 1133 -34.22 -18.18 -8.72
CA GLN A 1133 -34.24 -19.61 -9.02
C GLN A 1133 -33.41 -19.95 -10.26
N GLN A 1134 -33.48 -19.12 -11.31
CA GLN A 1134 -32.63 -19.28 -12.49
C GLN A 1134 -31.13 -19.27 -12.13
N ALA A 1135 -30.71 -18.42 -11.20
CA ALA A 1135 -29.35 -18.41 -10.70
C ALA A 1135 -29.03 -19.68 -9.89
N VAL A 1136 -29.94 -20.17 -9.05
CA VAL A 1136 -29.81 -21.47 -8.34
C VAL A 1136 -29.58 -22.59 -9.33
N ASP A 1137 -30.42 -22.69 -10.36
CA ASP A 1137 -30.37 -23.76 -11.36
C ASP A 1137 -29.04 -23.77 -12.13
N CYS A 1138 -28.37 -22.62 -12.27
CA CYS A 1138 -27.09 -22.50 -12.98
C CYS A 1138 -25.88 -22.36 -12.06
N LYS A 1139 -26.07 -22.37 -10.73
CA LYS A 1139 -25.08 -21.89 -9.74
C LYS A 1139 -24.50 -20.51 -10.12
N GLY A 1140 -25.33 -19.65 -10.73
CA GLY A 1140 -24.96 -18.34 -11.24
C GLY A 1140 -25.21 -17.21 -10.25
N VAL A 1141 -25.48 -16.03 -10.80
CA VAL A 1141 -25.76 -14.81 -10.05
C VAL A 1141 -27.10 -14.22 -10.50
N ALA A 1142 -27.97 -13.89 -9.54
CA ALA A 1142 -29.16 -13.07 -9.75
C ALA A 1142 -28.83 -11.64 -9.29
N TYR A 1143 -28.81 -10.70 -10.23
CA TYR A 1143 -28.47 -9.30 -9.94
C TYR A 1143 -29.70 -8.43 -10.19
N PHE A 1144 -30.17 -7.75 -9.15
CA PHE A 1144 -31.32 -6.86 -9.17
C PHE A 1144 -30.91 -5.39 -9.00
N GLY A 1145 -31.48 -4.49 -9.80
CA GLY A 1145 -31.37 -3.04 -9.62
C GLY A 1145 -32.72 -2.43 -9.22
N PHE A 1146 -32.70 -1.60 -8.18
CA PHE A 1146 -33.86 -0.93 -7.59
C PHE A 1146 -33.65 0.60 -7.58
N HIS A 1147 -34.69 1.39 -7.84
CA HIS A 1147 -34.73 2.81 -7.49
C HIS A 1147 -35.53 2.99 -6.19
N ASN A 1148 -36.25 4.08 -5.96
CA ASN A 1148 -36.93 4.39 -4.70
C ASN A 1148 -38.41 3.93 -4.61
N GLU A 1149 -38.88 3.03 -5.47
CA GLU A 1149 -40.31 2.66 -5.56
C GLU A 1149 -40.78 1.72 -4.44
N GLN A 1150 -39.89 1.23 -3.57
CA GLN A 1150 -40.23 0.25 -2.53
C GLN A 1150 -40.80 0.87 -1.26
N ASP A 1151 -40.64 2.17 -1.01
CA ASP A 1151 -41.10 2.80 0.24
C ASP A 1151 -42.42 3.53 0.04
N VAL A 1152 -43.39 3.32 0.94
CA VAL A 1152 -44.71 4.01 0.95
C VAL A 1152 -44.54 5.53 1.09
N GLY A 1153 -43.44 5.99 1.69
CA GLY A 1153 -43.09 7.41 1.79
C GLY A 1153 -42.47 8.01 0.53
N SER A 1154 -42.20 7.22 -0.51
CA SER A 1154 -41.57 7.67 -1.75
C SER A 1154 -42.57 8.32 -2.71
N GLU A 1155 -42.14 9.35 -3.42
CA GLU A 1155 -42.90 9.95 -4.54
C GLU A 1155 -43.12 8.98 -5.72
N HIS A 1156 -42.33 7.91 -5.78
CA HIS A 1156 -42.42 6.87 -6.81
C HIS A 1156 -42.92 5.53 -6.24
N PHE A 1157 -43.54 5.53 -5.06
CA PHE A 1157 -44.04 4.32 -4.42
C PHE A 1157 -44.94 3.51 -5.37
N ASN A 1158 -44.65 2.21 -5.45
CA ASN A 1158 -45.53 1.25 -6.11
C ASN A 1158 -45.80 0.07 -5.16
N PRO A 1159 -47.08 -0.22 -4.83
CA PRO A 1159 -47.42 -1.28 -3.89
C PRO A 1159 -47.02 -2.67 -4.37
N TYR A 1160 -47.00 -2.91 -5.68
CA TYR A 1160 -46.60 -4.20 -6.24
C TYR A 1160 -45.08 -4.40 -6.21
N ILE A 1161 -44.31 -3.34 -6.42
CA ILE A 1161 -42.84 -3.39 -6.30
C ILE A 1161 -42.44 -3.59 -4.85
N ASN A 1162 -43.07 -2.88 -3.91
CA ASN A 1162 -42.85 -3.09 -2.48
C ASN A 1162 -43.16 -4.53 -2.06
N ALA A 1163 -44.34 -5.04 -2.42
CA ALA A 1163 -44.74 -6.40 -2.11
C ALA A 1163 -43.78 -7.43 -2.75
N GLY A 1164 -43.38 -7.22 -4.00
CA GLY A 1164 -42.44 -8.10 -4.70
C GLY A 1164 -41.04 -8.09 -4.11
N PHE A 1165 -40.55 -6.93 -3.67
CA PHE A 1165 -39.27 -6.80 -2.94
C PHE A 1165 -39.29 -7.61 -1.64
N LEU A 1166 -40.34 -7.48 -0.82
CA LEU A 1166 -40.47 -8.25 0.42
C LEU A 1166 -40.59 -9.75 0.15
N GLN A 1167 -41.37 -10.15 -0.86
CA GLN A 1167 -41.48 -11.57 -1.28
C GLN A 1167 -40.12 -12.16 -1.70
N LEU A 1168 -39.33 -11.41 -2.46
CA LEU A 1168 -37.97 -11.82 -2.84
C LEU A 1168 -37.09 -11.99 -1.59
N LEU A 1169 -37.09 -11.01 -0.67
CA LEU A 1169 -36.26 -11.07 0.54
C LEU A 1169 -36.63 -12.25 1.43
N ASP A 1170 -37.94 -12.52 1.62
CA ASP A 1170 -38.41 -13.67 2.39
C ASP A 1170 -38.02 -15.00 1.73
N TRP A 1171 -38.12 -15.07 0.40
CA TRP A 1171 -37.70 -16.25 -0.34
C TRP A 1171 -36.18 -16.49 -0.20
N LEU A 1172 -35.36 -15.45 -0.36
CA LEU A 1172 -33.90 -15.55 -0.19
C LEU A 1172 -33.51 -15.99 1.22
N ASP A 1173 -34.22 -15.50 2.24
CA ASP A 1173 -33.97 -15.89 3.64
C ASP A 1173 -34.31 -17.36 3.91
N GLN A 1174 -35.38 -17.87 3.28
CA GLN A 1174 -35.78 -19.27 3.38
C GLN A 1174 -34.89 -20.25 2.59
N HIS A 1175 -34.11 -19.77 1.61
CA HIS A 1175 -33.33 -20.60 0.67
C HIS A 1175 -31.81 -20.40 0.80
N ARG A 1176 -31.33 -20.01 1.99
CA ARG A 1176 -29.90 -19.80 2.27
C ARG A 1176 -29.02 -21.03 2.05
N ASP A 1177 -29.59 -22.22 1.98
CA ASP A 1177 -28.89 -23.46 1.68
C ASP A 1177 -28.42 -23.53 0.22
N VAL A 1178 -29.11 -22.87 -0.71
CA VAL A 1178 -28.83 -22.91 -2.16
C VAL A 1178 -28.37 -21.58 -2.77
N ILE A 1179 -28.66 -20.45 -2.13
CA ILE A 1179 -28.27 -19.11 -2.60
C ILE A 1179 -27.81 -18.22 -1.44
N ASP A 1180 -26.71 -17.48 -1.63
CA ASP A 1180 -26.25 -16.50 -0.67
C ASP A 1180 -26.50 -15.07 -1.19
N VAL A 1181 -26.94 -14.17 -0.32
CA VAL A 1181 -27.05 -12.73 -0.63
C VAL A 1181 -25.70 -12.08 -0.31
N VAL A 1182 -25.08 -11.46 -1.31
CA VAL A 1182 -23.73 -10.89 -1.21
C VAL A 1182 -23.65 -9.52 -1.89
N THR A 1183 -22.58 -8.77 -1.59
CA THR A 1183 -22.18 -7.62 -2.41
C THR A 1183 -21.34 -8.07 -3.62
N GLU A 1184 -21.16 -7.19 -4.60
CA GLU A 1184 -20.28 -7.49 -5.75
C GLU A 1184 -18.81 -7.56 -5.34
N ASP A 1185 -18.38 -6.74 -4.38
CA ASP A 1185 -17.03 -6.79 -3.81
C ASP A 1185 -16.76 -8.13 -3.11
N GLU A 1186 -17.75 -8.64 -2.36
CA GLU A 1186 -17.62 -9.94 -1.69
C GLU A 1186 -17.50 -11.07 -2.68
N LEU A 1187 -18.31 -11.04 -3.74
CA LEU A 1187 -18.25 -12.04 -4.80
C LEU A 1187 -16.85 -12.09 -5.42
N HIS A 1188 -16.17 -10.95 -5.58
CA HIS A 1188 -14.80 -10.93 -6.10
C HIS A 1188 -13.74 -11.36 -5.07
N HIS A 1189 -13.84 -10.91 -3.82
CA HIS A 1189 -12.81 -11.16 -2.80
C HIS A 1189 -12.90 -12.54 -2.13
N TYR A 1190 -14.08 -13.17 -2.03
CA TYR A 1190 -14.25 -14.49 -1.42
C TYR A 1190 -13.50 -15.63 -2.14
N HIS A 1191 -13.06 -15.42 -3.38
CA HIS A 1191 -12.38 -16.45 -4.17
C HIS A 1191 -10.84 -16.38 -4.12
N LEU A 1192 -10.26 -15.36 -3.47
CA LEU A 1192 -8.81 -15.21 -3.34
C LEU A 1192 -8.14 -16.10 -2.26
N PRO A 1193 -8.77 -16.43 -1.10
CA PRO A 1193 -8.08 -17.21 -0.07
C PRO A 1193 -7.79 -18.68 -0.44
N LEU A 1194 -8.48 -19.22 -1.45
CA LEU A 1194 -8.29 -20.62 -1.88
C LEU A 1194 -7.24 -20.81 -2.98
N MET A 1195 -6.68 -19.73 -3.54
CA MET A 1195 -5.67 -19.81 -4.61
C MET A 1195 -4.23 -19.72 -4.12
N ALA A 1196 -4.00 -19.38 -2.85
CA ALA A 1196 -2.65 -19.39 -2.25
C ALA A 1196 -2.24 -20.78 -1.71
N ALA A 1197 -3.14 -21.77 -1.73
CA ALA A 1197 -2.92 -23.11 -1.17
C ALA A 1197 -2.97 -24.25 -2.21
N ALA A 1198 -3.00 -23.93 -3.50
CA ALA A 1198 -2.85 -24.87 -4.62
C ALA A 1198 -1.71 -24.40 -5.52
#